data_AF-A0A662X722-F1
#
_entry.id   AF-A0A662X722-F1
#
_cell.length_a   1.000
_cell.length_b   1.000
_cell.length_c   1.000
_cell.angle_alpha   90.00
_cell.angle_beta   90.00
_cell.angle_gamma   90.00
#
_symmetry.space_group_name_H-M   'P 1'
#
loop_
_entity.id
_entity.type
_entity.pdbx_description
1 polymer ?
#
loop_
_entity_poly.entity_id
_entity_poly.type
_entity_poly.pdbx_seq_one_letter_code
_entity_poly.pdbx_strand_id
1 'polypeptide(L)'
;MAPELTDGVQIVQDLVLASNRNSRVQSRREGELETSEKKNEEVRRGLETAKAEIQRLKRKERESADLLAKKLKNSCLQLQQQLKVSEHRVKAKEMLVERMQAKLQQQVDKESMSKTRDRRAFRNLQQRDPRRANPRDSQSLETIGVYEAQREQMQEELEHLKTQVAALNSELRDKDNYIARRGAAAREAEPPVWDDYADEDSPGRASGTQPRSRRGRYHKSPSVGSDDMMLEQLEAARREQELAAAKLRHREAAMIKKVATIEQELLTAREMIGELKEENANLTLEAESRPSIRDYRLGQRRIHQLERQVAENKLALEEASDLNELRKYMGTKELVERDRLNHRLHLNRLNTLPRETTLEIVKHVCRVLHLTDITLIAPSLDKLCSVVAAVPRMEKFIRDVCGFVFLHVNDDLDARDAGKATFELEQVLPTLQQWTVERRKLHALEAFKASVVTELCKRSVEPSILSDKEDSKQSDGPPSQPTSLSRAVHIVAELVELEKNVLQHREIYSQAAAELERRPSVLINQIVRHFSHLFQVKSIEGVLPKENVHSDNIPNFVVDKRRAQDGGRGSSQTDLVGVRQVREMTVLVRELKRELGAATMEEILPRTKRLMELLSLSIHNTDPEEEGEREYA
;
A
#
# COMPACT_ATOMS: atom_id res chain seq x y z
N MET A 1 72.03 -8.12 -94.38
CA MET A 1 71.94 -7.26 -93.19
C MET A 1 70.58 -6.58 -93.18
N ALA A 2 69.56 -7.20 -92.57
CA ALA A 2 68.25 -6.59 -92.29
C ALA A 2 67.28 -7.44 -91.40
N PRO A 3 67.55 -8.69 -90.94
CA PRO A 3 66.55 -9.39 -90.11
C PRO A 3 66.61 -9.03 -88.61
N GLU A 4 67.69 -8.40 -88.13
CA GLU A 4 67.85 -8.08 -86.70
C GLU A 4 67.11 -6.80 -86.25
N LEU A 5 66.69 -5.93 -87.17
CA LEU A 5 66.00 -4.67 -86.85
C LEU A 5 64.47 -4.83 -86.70
N THR A 6 63.86 -5.81 -87.37
CA THR A 6 62.41 -6.07 -87.29
C THR A 6 62.02 -6.83 -86.02
N ASP A 7 62.85 -7.76 -85.56
CA ASP A 7 62.62 -8.46 -84.29
C ASP A 7 62.75 -7.52 -83.09
N GLY A 8 63.70 -6.58 -83.12
CA GLY A 8 63.84 -5.56 -82.08
C GLY A 8 62.62 -4.64 -81.96
N VAL A 9 62.01 -4.24 -83.09
CA VAL A 9 60.80 -3.40 -83.10
C VAL A 9 59.57 -4.16 -82.59
N GLN A 10 59.42 -5.42 -82.97
CA GLN A 10 58.32 -6.27 -82.50
C GLN A 10 58.41 -6.54 -80.99
N ILE A 11 59.61 -6.82 -80.47
CA ILE A 11 59.85 -7.03 -79.03
C ILE A 11 59.56 -5.75 -78.25
N VAL A 12 59.98 -4.57 -78.74
CA VAL A 12 59.67 -3.29 -78.08
C VAL A 12 58.17 -2.99 -78.09
N GLN A 13 57.47 -3.28 -79.19
CA GLN A 13 56.02 -3.10 -79.28
C GLN A 13 55.26 -4.03 -78.30
N ASP A 14 55.67 -5.30 -78.20
CA ASP A 14 55.10 -6.26 -77.26
C ASP A 14 55.42 -5.88 -75.80
N LEU A 15 56.61 -5.33 -75.53
CA LEU A 15 56.99 -4.83 -74.21
C LEU A 15 56.14 -3.61 -73.80
N VAL A 16 55.86 -2.70 -74.72
CA VAL A 16 54.99 -1.53 -74.49
C VAL A 16 53.54 -1.96 -74.26
N LEU A 17 53.02 -2.93 -75.02
CA LEU A 17 51.69 -3.49 -74.80
C LEU A 17 51.59 -4.25 -73.48
N ALA A 18 52.62 -5.01 -73.11
CA ALA A 18 52.71 -5.68 -71.81
C ALA A 18 52.79 -4.66 -70.66
N SER A 19 53.59 -3.59 -70.81
CA SER A 19 53.68 -2.49 -69.83
C SER A 19 52.35 -1.77 -69.65
N ASN A 20 51.64 -1.46 -70.74
CA ASN A 20 50.31 -0.85 -70.69
C ASN A 20 49.26 -1.77 -70.07
N ARG A 21 49.30 -3.07 -70.35
CA ARG A 21 48.44 -4.06 -69.69
C ARG A 21 48.76 -4.15 -68.21
N ASN A 22 50.04 -4.16 -67.85
CA ASN A 22 50.48 -4.25 -66.46
C ASN A 22 50.09 -2.97 -65.68
N SER A 23 50.26 -1.79 -66.26
CA SER A 23 49.82 -0.50 -65.70
C SER A 23 48.30 -0.45 -65.46
N ARG A 24 47.49 -0.96 -66.41
CA ARG A 24 46.03 -1.05 -66.24
C ARG A 24 45.64 -2.04 -65.14
N VAL A 25 46.31 -3.19 -65.06
CA VAL A 25 46.09 -4.18 -63.99
C VAL A 25 46.51 -3.61 -62.64
N GLN A 26 47.63 -2.88 -62.59
CA GLN A 26 48.14 -2.22 -61.40
C GLN A 26 47.16 -1.14 -60.91
N SER A 27 46.67 -0.26 -61.80
CA SER A 27 45.67 0.76 -61.44
C SER A 27 44.34 0.16 -60.95
N ARG A 28 43.90 -0.98 -61.51
CA ARG A 28 42.73 -1.71 -61.00
C ARG A 28 42.97 -2.29 -59.61
N ARG A 29 44.13 -2.92 -59.38
CA ARG A 29 44.52 -3.45 -58.07
C ARG A 29 44.66 -2.34 -57.03
N GLU A 30 45.20 -1.19 -57.42
CA GLU A 30 45.30 0.00 -56.55
C GLU A 30 43.91 0.54 -56.19
N GLY A 31 42.97 0.62 -57.14
CA GLY A 31 41.58 0.99 -56.85
C GLY A 31 40.85 -0.02 -55.95
N GLU A 32 41.02 -1.32 -56.19
CA GLU A 32 40.48 -2.37 -55.31
C GLU A 32 41.06 -2.29 -53.90
N LEU A 33 42.38 -2.05 -53.78
CA LEU A 33 43.07 -1.86 -52.51
C LEU A 33 42.53 -0.62 -51.77
N GLU A 34 42.38 0.52 -52.44
CA GLU A 34 41.81 1.74 -51.84
C GLU A 34 40.36 1.53 -51.37
N THR A 35 39.53 0.80 -52.14
CA THR A 35 38.17 0.46 -51.69
C THR A 35 38.17 -0.48 -50.49
N SER A 36 39.12 -1.41 -50.42
CA SER A 36 39.27 -2.30 -49.27
C SER A 36 39.78 -1.56 -48.04
N GLU A 37 40.67 -0.58 -48.20
CA GLU A 37 41.17 0.28 -47.13
C GLU A 37 40.04 1.14 -46.55
N LYS A 38 39.23 1.78 -47.42
CA LYS A 38 38.04 2.54 -46.99
C LYS A 38 37.05 1.68 -46.22
N LYS A 39 36.77 0.46 -46.70
CA LYS A 39 35.91 -0.50 -45.97
C LYS A 39 36.51 -0.89 -44.62
N ASN A 40 37.83 -1.12 -44.55
CA ASN A 40 38.51 -1.43 -43.30
C ASN A 40 38.46 -0.26 -42.30
N GLU A 41 38.60 0.98 -42.77
CA GLU A 41 38.46 2.17 -41.92
C GLU A 41 37.03 2.37 -41.41
N GLU A 42 36.02 2.12 -42.26
CA GLU A 42 34.62 2.18 -41.86
C GLU A 42 34.29 1.11 -40.81
N VAL A 43 34.75 -0.13 -41.01
CA VAL A 43 34.61 -1.21 -40.02
C VAL A 43 35.34 -0.88 -38.73
N ARG A 44 36.55 -0.28 -38.78
CA ARG A 44 37.29 0.16 -37.59
C ARG A 44 36.54 1.25 -36.83
N ARG A 45 36.00 2.26 -37.53
CA ARG A 45 35.16 3.31 -36.92
C ARG A 45 33.90 2.72 -36.29
N GLY A 46 33.23 1.80 -36.99
CA GLY A 46 32.07 1.07 -36.45
C GLY A 46 32.42 0.29 -35.18
N LEU A 47 33.56 -0.42 -35.17
CA LEU A 47 34.06 -1.14 -34.00
C LEU A 47 34.35 -0.20 -32.82
N GLU A 48 34.95 0.97 -33.06
CA GLU A 48 35.22 1.96 -32.01
C GLU A 48 33.92 2.52 -31.42
N THR A 49 32.93 2.86 -32.25
CA THR A 49 31.62 3.32 -31.76
C THR A 49 30.90 2.23 -30.94
N ALA A 50 30.92 0.98 -31.39
CA ALA A 50 30.33 -0.14 -30.66
C ALA A 50 31.05 -0.38 -29.32
N LYS A 51 32.39 -0.29 -29.29
CA LYS A 51 33.17 -0.38 -28.05
C LYS A 51 32.83 0.74 -27.07
N ALA A 52 32.69 1.98 -27.55
CA ALA A 52 32.29 3.12 -26.72
C ALA A 52 30.89 2.91 -26.12
N GLU A 53 29.93 2.42 -26.91
CA GLU A 53 28.57 2.17 -26.41
C GLU A 53 28.53 1.01 -25.41
N ILE A 54 29.28 -0.07 -25.64
CA ILE A 54 29.43 -1.16 -24.66
C ILE A 54 30.01 -0.64 -23.34
N GLN A 55 31.02 0.24 -23.39
CA GLN A 55 31.58 0.85 -22.17
C GLN A 55 30.55 1.72 -21.45
N ARG A 56 29.75 2.49 -22.18
CA ARG A 56 28.67 3.31 -21.62
C ARG A 56 27.61 2.45 -20.93
N LEU A 57 27.17 1.37 -21.57
CA LEU A 57 26.20 0.43 -20.99
C LEU A 57 26.74 -0.26 -19.74
N LYS A 58 27.99 -0.74 -19.78
CA LYS A 58 28.66 -1.32 -18.59
C LYS A 58 28.74 -0.33 -17.43
N ARG A 59 28.97 0.96 -17.70
CA ARG A 59 28.99 1.99 -16.65
C ARG A 59 27.61 2.18 -16.03
N LYS A 60 26.55 2.27 -16.85
CA LYS A 60 25.17 2.38 -16.35
C LYS A 60 24.74 1.16 -15.54
N GLU A 61 25.13 -0.04 -15.97
CA GLU A 61 24.86 -1.27 -15.24
C GLU A 61 25.54 -1.26 -13.86
N ARG A 62 26.80 -0.85 -13.78
CA ARG A 62 27.51 -0.66 -12.49
C ARG A 62 26.84 0.36 -11.59
N GLU A 63 26.48 1.52 -12.12
CA GLU A 63 25.77 2.56 -11.36
C GLU A 63 24.41 2.06 -10.84
N SER A 64 23.69 1.26 -11.64
CA SER A 64 22.44 0.62 -11.22
C SER A 64 22.64 -0.42 -10.12
N ALA A 65 23.70 -1.23 -10.23
CA ALA A 65 24.07 -2.21 -9.21
C ALA A 65 24.48 -1.55 -7.89
N ASP A 66 25.22 -0.44 -7.95
CA ASP A 66 25.61 0.33 -6.76
C ASP A 66 24.40 0.96 -6.06
N LEU A 67 23.42 1.45 -6.83
CA LEU A 67 22.16 1.96 -6.27
C LEU A 67 21.35 0.87 -5.59
N LEU A 68 21.27 -0.32 -6.19
CA LEU A 68 20.59 -1.48 -5.58
C LEU A 68 21.32 -1.94 -4.31
N ALA A 69 22.65 -2.02 -4.33
CA ALA A 69 23.46 -2.37 -3.17
C ALA A 69 23.27 -1.36 -2.01
N LYS A 70 23.19 -0.06 -2.31
CA LYS A 70 22.89 0.98 -1.30
C LYS A 70 21.48 0.83 -0.73
N LYS A 71 20.48 0.57 -1.57
CA LYS A 71 19.09 0.32 -1.11
C LYS A 71 19.01 -0.91 -0.21
N LEU A 72 19.64 -2.01 -0.61
CA LEU A 72 19.72 -3.24 0.18
C LEU A 72 20.42 -3.02 1.52
N LYS A 73 21.53 -2.28 1.53
CA LYS A 73 22.24 -1.94 2.77
C LYS A 73 21.38 -1.09 3.71
N ASN A 74 20.65 -0.11 3.19
CA ASN A 74 19.74 0.72 3.98
C ASN A 74 18.58 -0.10 4.55
N SER A 75 17.98 -0.98 3.75
CA SER A 75 16.93 -1.90 4.21
C SER A 75 17.45 -2.85 5.29
N CYS A 76 18.65 -3.40 5.12
CA CYS A 76 19.28 -4.26 6.12
C CYS A 76 19.52 -3.52 7.44
N LEU A 77 19.95 -2.26 7.41
CA LEU A 77 20.13 -1.43 8.60
C LEU A 77 18.79 -1.13 9.30
N GLN A 78 17.74 -0.83 8.53
CA GLN A 78 16.40 -0.61 9.07
C GLN A 78 15.86 -1.86 9.75
N LEU A 79 15.98 -3.02 9.09
CA LEU A 79 15.57 -4.32 9.67
C LEU A 79 16.39 -4.65 10.92
N GLN A 80 17.68 -4.37 10.94
CA GLN A 80 18.53 -4.57 12.13
C GLN A 80 18.12 -3.66 13.29
N GLN A 81 17.73 -2.41 13.01
CA GLN A 81 17.24 -1.49 14.04
C GLN A 81 15.88 -1.94 14.59
N GLN A 82 14.95 -2.35 13.71
CA GLN A 82 13.66 -2.91 14.11
C GLN A 82 13.84 -4.17 14.97
N LEU A 83 14.76 -5.06 14.59
CA LEU A 83 15.10 -6.24 15.37
C LEU A 83 15.56 -5.85 16.78
N LYS A 84 16.52 -4.93 16.91
CA LYS A 84 16.99 -4.46 18.23
C LYS A 84 15.87 -3.88 19.10
N VAL A 85 15.00 -3.04 18.52
CA VAL A 85 13.86 -2.47 19.25
C VAL A 85 12.91 -3.58 19.71
N SER A 86 12.63 -4.55 18.84
CA SER A 86 11.78 -5.70 19.17
C SER A 86 12.40 -6.57 20.29
N GLU A 87 13.72 -6.80 20.28
CA GLU A 87 14.43 -7.52 21.34
C GLU A 87 14.33 -6.80 22.69
N HIS A 88 14.52 -5.47 22.72
CA HIS A 88 14.34 -4.70 23.96
C HIS A 88 12.90 -4.76 24.47
N ARG A 89 11.91 -4.71 23.57
CA ARG A 89 10.49 -4.84 23.91
C ARG A 89 10.19 -6.23 24.49
N VAL A 90 10.74 -7.29 23.91
CA VAL A 90 10.60 -8.67 24.42
C VAL A 90 11.23 -8.79 25.79
N LYS A 91 12.47 -8.34 25.98
CA LYS A 91 13.16 -8.37 27.28
C LYS A 91 12.39 -7.63 28.37
N ALA A 92 11.81 -6.46 28.06
CA ALA A 92 10.99 -5.72 29.00
C ALA A 92 9.73 -6.49 29.42
N LYS A 93 9.09 -7.20 28.47
CA LYS A 93 7.94 -8.06 28.74
C LYS A 93 8.33 -9.30 29.53
N GLU A 94 9.47 -9.92 29.24
CA GLU A 94 10.01 -11.06 30.02
C GLU A 94 10.22 -10.66 31.48
N MET A 95 10.86 -9.52 31.74
CA MET A 95 11.02 -8.98 33.11
C MET A 95 9.68 -8.72 33.81
N LEU A 96 8.65 -8.27 33.09
CA LEU A 96 7.31 -8.09 33.67
C LEU A 96 6.67 -9.43 34.02
N VAL A 97 6.78 -10.42 33.13
CA VAL A 97 6.29 -11.77 33.36
C VAL A 97 7.00 -12.41 34.56
N GLU A 98 8.32 -12.27 34.69
CA GLU A 98 9.07 -12.74 35.85
C GLU A 98 8.59 -12.07 37.14
N ARG A 99 8.37 -10.76 37.14
CA ARG A 99 7.78 -10.05 38.30
C ARG A 99 6.39 -10.56 38.64
N MET A 100 5.55 -10.83 37.64
CA MET A 100 4.21 -11.39 37.86
C MET A 100 4.27 -12.82 38.41
N GLN A 101 5.16 -13.65 37.87
CA GLN A 101 5.41 -15.01 38.38
C GLN A 101 5.90 -14.98 39.82
N ALA A 102 6.82 -14.08 40.17
CA ALA A 102 7.30 -13.91 41.53
C ALA A 102 6.16 -13.46 42.48
N LYS A 103 5.31 -12.52 42.07
CA LYS A 103 4.12 -12.12 42.86
C LYS A 103 3.13 -13.26 43.06
N LEU A 104 2.86 -14.04 42.02
CA LEU A 104 1.97 -15.20 42.11
C LEU A 104 2.57 -16.28 43.01
N GLN A 105 3.88 -16.53 42.92
CA GLN A 105 4.57 -17.47 43.80
C GLN A 105 4.50 -16.98 45.25
N GLN A 106 4.74 -15.69 45.50
CA GLN A 106 4.60 -15.09 46.82
C GLN A 106 3.17 -15.23 47.39
N GLN A 107 2.14 -15.09 46.55
CA GLN A 107 0.75 -15.32 46.97
C GLN A 107 0.49 -16.79 47.32
N VAL A 108 0.98 -17.73 46.51
CA VAL A 108 0.87 -19.18 46.79
C VAL A 108 1.59 -19.53 48.09
N ASP A 109 2.78 -18.98 48.29
CA ASP A 109 3.55 -19.19 49.51
C ASP A 109 2.83 -18.57 50.72
N LYS A 110 2.28 -17.35 50.61
CA LYS A 110 1.47 -16.71 51.66
C LYS A 110 0.24 -17.56 52.01
N GLU A 111 -0.49 -18.07 51.02
CA GLU A 111 -1.65 -18.94 51.24
C GLU A 111 -1.26 -20.29 51.84
N SER A 112 -0.14 -20.87 51.43
CA SER A 112 0.38 -22.11 52.03
C SER A 112 0.76 -21.91 53.49
N MET A 113 1.41 -20.78 53.82
CA MET A 113 1.76 -20.42 55.19
C MET A 113 0.53 -20.15 56.03
N SER A 114 -0.48 -19.44 55.51
CA SER A 114 -1.79 -19.27 56.16
C SER A 114 -2.43 -20.62 56.46
N LYS A 115 -2.53 -21.53 55.48
CA LYS A 115 -3.08 -22.88 55.70
C LYS A 115 -2.29 -23.68 56.75
N THR A 116 -0.97 -23.55 56.81
CA THR A 116 -0.17 -24.20 57.87
C THR A 116 -0.41 -23.59 59.25
N ARG A 117 -0.62 -22.26 59.32
CA ARG A 117 -0.99 -21.56 60.56
C ARG A 117 -2.36 -22.01 61.04
N ASP A 118 -3.37 -22.06 60.16
CA ASP A 118 -4.72 -22.50 60.49
C ASP A 118 -4.73 -23.94 61.01
N ARG A 119 -3.96 -24.83 60.36
CA ARG A 119 -3.80 -26.21 60.83
C ARG A 119 -3.12 -26.29 62.20
N ARG A 120 -2.13 -25.43 62.47
CA ARG A 120 -1.48 -25.34 63.78
C ARG A 120 -2.45 -24.85 64.85
N ALA A 121 -3.24 -23.82 64.57
CA ALA A 121 -4.27 -23.31 65.47
C ALA A 121 -5.34 -24.37 65.76
N PHE A 122 -5.81 -25.09 64.72
CA PHE A 122 -6.71 -26.22 64.88
C PHE A 122 -6.13 -27.31 65.76
N ARG A 123 -4.85 -27.67 65.55
CA ARG A 123 -4.16 -28.67 66.37
C ARG A 123 -4.01 -28.21 67.82
N ASN A 124 -3.76 -26.93 68.07
CA ASN A 124 -3.67 -26.40 69.43
C ASN A 124 -5.02 -26.46 70.15
N LEU A 125 -6.13 -26.24 69.44
CA LEU A 125 -7.48 -26.25 70.01
C LEU A 125 -8.05 -27.66 70.20
N GLN A 126 -7.84 -28.57 69.23
CA GLN A 126 -8.42 -29.92 69.25
C GLN A 126 -7.43 -31.04 69.57
N GLN A 127 -6.15 -30.73 69.76
CA GLN A 127 -5.05 -31.67 70.06
C GLN A 127 -4.90 -32.82 69.04
N ARG A 128 -5.43 -32.63 67.82
CA ARG A 128 -5.41 -33.60 66.71
C ARG A 128 -5.37 -32.89 65.37
N ASP A 129 -4.99 -33.59 64.31
CA ASP A 129 -5.00 -33.05 62.95
C ASP A 129 -6.39 -33.06 62.31
N PRO A 130 -6.73 -32.07 61.47
CA PRO A 130 -8.03 -31.97 60.82
C PRO A 130 -8.21 -33.05 59.75
N ARG A 131 -9.35 -33.74 59.77
CA ARG A 131 -9.69 -34.77 58.78
C ARG A 131 -10.37 -34.16 57.57
N ARG A 132 -9.76 -34.30 56.38
CA ARG A 132 -10.25 -33.69 55.12
C ARG A 132 -11.67 -34.09 54.70
N ALA A 133 -12.14 -35.27 55.13
CA ALA A 133 -13.47 -35.77 54.77
C ALA A 133 -14.57 -35.42 55.80
N ASN A 134 -14.22 -34.80 56.93
CA ASN A 134 -15.18 -34.46 57.97
C ASN A 134 -15.66 -33.00 57.79
N PRO A 135 -16.96 -32.78 57.52
CA PRO A 135 -17.48 -31.44 57.29
C PRO A 135 -17.36 -30.52 58.51
N ARG A 136 -17.48 -31.06 59.74
CA ARG A 136 -17.30 -30.27 60.97
C ARG A 136 -15.87 -29.76 61.17
N ASP A 137 -14.87 -30.59 60.81
CA ASP A 137 -13.46 -30.19 60.91
C ASP A 137 -13.14 -29.13 59.83
N SER A 138 -13.80 -29.20 58.66
CA SER A 138 -13.67 -28.20 57.58
C SER A 138 -14.29 -26.85 57.98
N GLN A 139 -15.51 -26.85 58.52
CA GLN A 139 -16.15 -25.63 59.05
C GLN A 139 -15.35 -25.00 60.21
N SER A 140 -14.75 -25.83 61.06
CA SER A 140 -13.89 -25.36 62.15
C SER A 140 -12.62 -24.71 61.60
N LEU A 141 -12.00 -25.27 60.57
CA LEU A 141 -10.84 -24.68 59.89
C LEU A 141 -11.18 -23.36 59.20
N GLU A 142 -12.33 -23.26 58.54
CA GLU A 142 -12.80 -22.02 57.91
C GLU A 142 -13.00 -20.92 58.97
N THR A 143 -13.65 -21.25 60.09
CA THR A 143 -13.86 -20.32 61.21
C THR A 143 -12.51 -19.87 61.79
N ILE A 144 -11.58 -20.80 62.02
CA ILE A 144 -10.21 -20.48 62.47
C ILE A 144 -9.51 -19.58 61.46
N GLY A 145 -9.60 -19.87 60.16
CA GLY A 145 -9.00 -19.07 59.11
C GLY A 145 -9.50 -17.62 59.11
N VAL A 146 -10.80 -17.39 59.33
CA VAL A 146 -11.36 -16.04 59.44
C VAL A 146 -10.78 -15.28 60.64
N TYR A 147 -10.71 -15.92 61.82
CA TYR A 147 -10.17 -15.26 63.02
C TYR A 147 -8.65 -15.07 62.97
N GLU A 148 -7.91 -16.02 62.40
CA GLU A 148 -6.46 -15.89 62.18
C GLU A 148 -6.16 -14.77 61.17
N ALA A 149 -6.97 -14.63 60.12
CA ALA A 149 -6.86 -13.52 59.17
C ALA A 149 -7.17 -12.16 59.82
N GLN A 150 -8.22 -12.07 60.65
CA GLN A 150 -8.51 -10.86 61.42
C GLN A 150 -7.37 -10.51 62.38
N ARG A 151 -6.77 -11.51 63.04
CA ARG A 151 -5.62 -11.30 63.93
C ARG A 151 -4.39 -10.82 63.15
N GLU A 152 -4.13 -11.37 61.97
CA GLU A 152 -3.04 -10.94 61.08
C GLU A 152 -3.28 -9.51 60.58
N GLN A 153 -4.50 -9.15 60.18
CA GLN A 153 -4.84 -7.79 59.78
C GLN A 153 -4.60 -6.78 60.91
N MET A 154 -5.06 -7.07 62.13
CA MET A 154 -4.81 -6.22 63.29
C MET A 154 -3.30 -6.10 63.59
N GLN A 155 -2.53 -7.17 63.41
CA GLN A 155 -1.07 -7.13 63.58
C GLN A 155 -0.41 -6.28 62.49
N GLU A 156 -0.84 -6.39 61.23
CA GLU A 156 -0.36 -5.56 60.12
C GLU A 156 -0.68 -4.06 60.37
N GLU A 157 -1.88 -3.73 60.89
CA GLU A 157 -2.25 -2.36 61.27
C GLU A 157 -1.40 -1.83 62.42
N LEU A 158 -1.13 -2.65 63.44
CA LEU A 158 -0.24 -2.28 64.54
C LEU A 158 1.19 -2.03 64.07
N GLU A 159 1.73 -2.89 63.20
CA GLU A 159 3.05 -2.69 62.61
C GLU A 159 3.07 -1.46 61.70
N HIS A 160 2.02 -1.22 60.92
CA HIS A 160 1.90 -0.03 60.11
C HIS A 160 1.92 1.24 60.96
N LEU A 161 1.11 1.30 62.02
CA LEU A 161 1.10 2.42 62.97
C LEU A 161 2.47 2.60 63.64
N LYS A 162 3.15 1.52 64.03
CA LYS A 162 4.52 1.59 64.55
C LYS A 162 5.50 2.18 63.54
N THR A 163 5.43 1.77 62.26
CA THR A 163 6.29 2.31 61.20
C THR A 163 6.01 3.79 60.93
N GLN A 164 4.75 4.22 60.94
CA GLN A 164 4.39 5.63 60.81
C GLN A 164 4.92 6.45 61.99
N VAL A 165 4.75 5.96 63.22
CA VAL A 165 5.30 6.61 64.42
C VAL A 165 6.82 6.70 64.33
N ALA A 166 7.51 5.65 63.85
CA ALA A 166 8.95 5.67 63.65
C ALA A 166 9.38 6.69 62.58
N ALA A 167 8.66 6.77 61.45
CA ALA A 167 8.93 7.71 60.37
C ALA A 167 8.71 9.16 60.82
N LEU A 168 7.61 9.44 61.51
CA LEU A 168 7.32 10.75 62.08
C LEU A 168 8.36 11.13 63.14
N ASN A 169 8.80 10.19 63.97
CA ASN A 169 9.89 10.43 64.91
C ASN A 169 11.22 10.73 64.22
N SER A 170 11.54 10.09 63.09
CA SER A 170 12.73 10.46 62.30
C SER A 170 12.58 11.84 61.67
N GLU A 171 11.41 12.18 61.14
CA GLU A 171 11.16 13.50 60.56
C GLU A 171 11.23 14.61 61.62
N LEU A 172 10.70 14.36 62.82
CA LEU A 172 10.84 15.26 63.97
C LEU A 172 12.31 15.45 64.34
N ARG A 173 13.10 14.36 64.41
CA ARG A 173 14.55 14.45 64.66
C ARG A 173 15.28 15.24 63.57
N ASP A 174 14.92 15.06 62.31
CA ASP A 174 15.54 15.80 61.21
C ASP A 174 15.18 17.30 61.27
N LYS A 175 13.93 17.62 61.63
CA LYS A 175 13.50 19.00 61.87
C LYS A 175 14.17 19.62 63.10
N ASP A 176 14.30 18.88 64.20
CA ASP A 176 15.01 19.32 65.40
C ASP A 176 16.50 19.55 65.10
N ASN A 177 17.12 18.66 64.33
CA ASN A 177 18.50 18.82 63.85
C ASN A 177 18.65 20.04 62.93
N TYR A 178 17.67 20.28 62.06
CA TYR A 178 17.64 21.46 61.20
C TYR A 178 17.50 22.76 62.02
N ILE A 179 16.62 22.78 63.02
CA ILE A 179 16.45 23.90 63.95
C ILE A 179 17.71 24.11 64.77
N ALA A 180 18.33 23.05 65.30
CA ALA A 180 19.58 23.13 66.05
C ALA A 180 20.73 23.71 65.20
N ARG A 181 20.84 23.30 63.94
CA ARG A 181 21.82 23.88 62.99
C ARG A 181 21.55 25.37 62.72
N ARG A 182 20.28 25.75 62.55
CA ARG A 182 19.90 27.15 62.36
C ARG A 182 20.12 27.99 63.62
N GLY A 183 19.86 27.44 64.80
CA GLY A 183 20.09 28.07 66.09
C GLY A 183 21.58 28.20 66.43
N ALA A 184 22.40 27.22 66.04
CA ALA A 184 23.86 27.31 66.13
C ALA A 184 24.40 28.38 65.17
N ALA A 185 23.95 28.40 63.91
CA ALA A 185 24.31 29.45 62.95
C ALA A 185 23.86 30.86 63.41
N ALA A 186 22.72 30.97 64.09
CA ALA A 186 22.25 32.23 64.68
C ALA A 186 23.01 32.64 65.95
N ARG A 187 23.70 31.72 66.63
CA ARG A 187 24.58 32.00 67.77
C ARG A 187 26.03 32.27 67.35
N GLU A 188 26.50 31.67 66.25
CA GLU A 188 27.79 31.99 65.63
C GLU A 188 27.76 33.34 64.89
N ALA A 189 26.57 33.83 64.53
CA ALA A 189 26.36 35.21 64.10
C ALA A 189 26.29 36.16 65.31
N GLU A 190 27.43 36.38 65.97
CA GLU A 190 27.60 37.59 66.77
C GLU A 190 27.53 38.82 65.84
N PRO A 191 26.72 39.85 66.18
CA PRO A 191 26.64 41.07 65.39
C PRO A 191 27.86 41.96 65.65
N PRO A 192 28.55 42.49 64.62
CA PRO A 192 29.57 43.51 64.82
C PRO A 192 28.92 44.86 65.15
N VAL A 193 29.22 45.35 66.34
CA VAL A 193 29.06 46.74 66.78
C VAL A 193 30.14 47.60 66.11
N TRP A 194 29.74 48.71 65.46
CA TRP A 194 30.29 50.08 65.50
C TRP A 194 29.23 50.98 64.81
N ASP A 195 28.39 51.73 65.53
CA ASP A 195 28.59 53.07 66.11
C ASP A 195 28.92 54.20 65.12
N ASP A 196 27.90 55.02 64.86
CA ASP A 196 27.76 56.44 65.25
C ASP A 196 27.82 57.60 64.24
N TYR A 197 26.85 58.51 64.48
CA TYR A 197 26.59 59.92 64.11
C TYR A 197 26.23 60.40 62.69
N ALA A 198 24.95 60.82 62.61
CA ALA A 198 24.29 61.96 61.94
C ALA A 198 25.15 63.01 61.19
N ASP A 199 24.70 63.64 60.09
CA ASP A 199 23.62 64.65 60.08
C ASP A 199 23.28 65.13 58.63
N GLU A 200 22.16 65.86 58.57
CA GLU A 200 21.38 66.56 57.51
C GLU A 200 21.93 66.98 56.11
N ASP A 201 20.94 67.27 55.25
CA ASP A 201 20.87 68.16 54.06
C ASP A 201 20.87 67.60 52.60
N SER A 202 19.67 67.70 52.00
CA SER A 202 19.23 68.04 50.62
C SER A 202 20.24 68.64 49.59
N PRO A 203 19.88 68.91 48.30
CA PRO A 203 19.12 68.15 47.28
C PRO A 203 19.72 68.24 45.84
N GLY A 204 19.21 67.47 44.86
CA GLY A 204 19.41 67.74 43.42
C GLY A 204 18.68 66.76 42.48
N ARG A 205 17.50 67.12 41.94
CA ARG A 205 17.21 67.55 40.53
C ARG A 205 17.49 66.49 39.45
N ALA A 206 16.60 66.17 38.50
CA ALA A 206 15.61 66.97 37.77
C ALA A 206 14.47 66.06 37.22
N SER A 207 13.19 66.39 37.50
CA SER A 207 12.22 67.08 36.62
C SER A 207 11.76 66.35 35.34
N GLY A 208 10.47 66.01 35.30
CA GLY A 208 9.56 66.87 34.54
C GLY A 208 8.51 66.23 33.63
N THR A 209 7.33 66.00 34.20
CA THR A 209 6.01 66.49 33.71
C THR A 209 5.43 66.05 32.36
N GLN A 210 4.27 65.37 32.42
CA GLN A 210 3.18 65.49 31.43
C GLN A 210 2.67 66.96 31.34
N PRO A 211 1.92 67.38 30.29
CA PRO A 211 0.45 67.36 30.45
C PRO A 211 -0.38 67.21 29.15
N ARG A 212 -1.66 66.88 29.35
CA ARG A 212 -2.80 67.04 28.42
C ARG A 212 -3.08 68.52 28.13
N SER A 213 -3.56 68.86 26.93
CA SER A 213 -4.73 69.75 26.72
C SER A 213 -5.07 69.97 25.23
N ARG A 214 -6.38 69.91 24.97
CA ARG A 214 -7.16 70.50 23.85
C ARG A 214 -6.63 71.84 23.32
N ARG A 215 -6.83 72.08 22.01
CA ARG A 215 -7.63 73.21 21.45
C ARG A 215 -7.74 73.09 19.93
N GLY A 216 -8.93 73.37 19.41
CA GLY A 216 -9.15 73.58 17.98
C GLY A 216 -8.61 74.93 17.51
N ARG A 217 -8.38 75.05 16.21
CA ARG A 217 -8.40 76.32 15.50
C ARG A 217 -8.71 76.11 14.03
N TYR A 218 -9.75 76.81 13.59
CA TYR A 218 -9.98 77.21 12.20
C TYR A 218 -8.72 77.86 11.63
N HIS A 219 -8.37 77.55 10.37
CA HIS A 219 -8.27 78.56 9.30
C HIS A 219 -7.88 77.95 7.94
N LYS A 220 -8.60 78.44 6.93
CA LYS A 220 -8.20 78.74 5.54
C LYS A 220 -7.90 77.57 4.59
N SER A 221 -8.85 77.41 3.67
CA SER A 221 -8.65 76.89 2.31
C SER A 221 -7.48 77.60 1.61
N PRO A 222 -6.60 76.85 0.92
CA PRO A 222 -5.88 77.35 -0.23
C PRO A 222 -6.68 77.02 -1.49
N SER A 223 -7.06 78.10 -2.15
CA SER A 223 -7.57 78.19 -3.52
C SER A 223 -6.51 77.74 -4.53
N VAL A 224 -6.94 76.93 -5.50
CA VAL A 224 -6.33 76.67 -6.83
C VAL A 224 -4.94 76.01 -6.81
N GLY A 225 -4.96 74.72 -6.50
CA GLY A 225 -4.00 73.67 -6.87
C GLY A 225 -4.65 72.29 -6.69
N SER A 226 -5.98 72.22 -6.88
CA SER A 226 -6.89 71.36 -6.11
C SER A 226 -7.15 69.98 -6.71
N ASP A 227 -6.84 69.74 -7.97
CA ASP A 227 -7.13 68.46 -8.61
C ASP A 227 -5.89 67.57 -8.60
N ASP A 228 -4.71 68.08 -8.98
CA ASP A 228 -3.47 67.30 -9.01
C ASP A 228 -3.03 66.80 -7.62
N MET A 229 -3.13 67.64 -6.58
CA MET A 229 -2.83 67.24 -5.20
C MET A 229 -3.84 66.22 -4.65
N MET A 230 -5.12 66.30 -5.05
CA MET A 230 -6.15 65.35 -4.65
C MET A 230 -5.97 64.01 -5.37
N LEU A 231 -5.64 64.03 -6.66
CA LEU A 231 -5.28 62.86 -7.45
C LEU A 231 -4.05 62.15 -6.88
N GLU A 232 -3.01 62.90 -6.52
CA GLU A 232 -1.81 62.33 -5.90
C GLU A 232 -2.13 61.70 -4.52
N GLN A 233 -3.02 62.32 -3.75
CA GLN A 233 -3.47 61.78 -2.46
C GLN A 233 -4.34 60.52 -2.60
N LEU A 234 -5.21 60.46 -3.62
CA LEU A 234 -6.01 59.28 -3.94
C LEU A 234 -5.15 58.14 -4.49
N GLU A 235 -4.15 58.45 -5.32
CA GLU A 235 -3.17 57.47 -5.76
C GLU A 235 -2.32 56.93 -4.61
N ALA A 236 -1.90 57.79 -3.68
CA ALA A 236 -1.19 57.38 -2.48
C ALA A 236 -2.05 56.48 -1.59
N ALA A 237 -3.32 56.84 -1.37
CA ALA A 237 -4.28 56.03 -0.62
C ALA A 237 -4.55 54.67 -1.31
N ARG A 238 -4.65 54.65 -2.64
CA ARG A 238 -4.79 53.41 -3.42
C ARG A 238 -3.55 52.51 -3.28
N ARG A 239 -2.35 53.06 -3.39
CA ARG A 239 -1.10 52.30 -3.18
C ARG A 239 -1.01 51.77 -1.75
N GLU A 240 -1.43 52.55 -0.76
CA GLU A 240 -1.49 52.12 0.63
C GLU A 240 -2.51 50.98 0.84
N GLN A 241 -3.70 51.08 0.23
CA GLN A 241 -4.72 50.03 0.25
C GLN A 241 -4.24 48.76 -0.44
N GLU A 242 -3.57 48.86 -1.59
CA GLU A 242 -2.98 47.74 -2.31
C GLU A 242 -1.88 47.05 -1.47
N LEU A 243 -1.04 47.81 -0.77
CA LEU A 243 -0.05 47.27 0.16
C LEU A 243 -0.68 46.61 1.39
N ALA A 244 -1.76 47.18 1.93
CA ALA A 244 -2.51 46.59 3.03
C ALA A 244 -3.19 45.27 2.61
N ALA A 245 -3.81 45.23 1.42
CA ALA A 245 -4.39 44.03 0.84
C ALA A 245 -3.33 42.95 0.56
N ALA A 246 -2.14 43.34 0.06
CA ALA A 246 -1.04 42.41 -0.16
C ALA A 246 -0.52 41.80 1.16
N LYS A 247 -0.42 42.60 2.24
CA LYS A 247 -0.06 42.11 3.58
C LYS A 247 -1.11 41.15 4.13
N LEU A 248 -2.40 41.40 3.90
CA LEU A 248 -3.48 40.50 4.31
C LEU A 248 -3.43 39.18 3.54
N ARG A 249 -3.28 39.21 2.21
CA ARG A 249 -3.11 38.00 1.38
C ARG A 249 -1.89 37.18 1.79
N HIS A 250 -0.78 37.84 2.17
CA HIS A 250 0.40 37.13 2.67
C HIS A 250 0.14 36.42 4.00
N ARG A 251 -0.60 37.07 4.92
CA ARG A 251 -1.01 36.46 6.19
C ARG A 251 -1.98 35.30 5.98
N GLU A 252 -2.94 35.46 5.08
CA GLU A 252 -3.90 34.41 4.70
C GLU A 252 -3.17 33.19 4.11
N ALA A 253 -2.25 33.41 3.15
CA ALA A 253 -1.44 32.34 2.59
C ALA A 253 -0.56 31.64 3.64
N ALA A 254 -0.03 32.39 4.62
CA ALA A 254 0.71 31.81 5.74
C ALA A 254 -0.19 30.98 6.67
N MET A 255 -1.44 31.39 6.90
CA MET A 255 -2.40 30.62 7.68
C MET A 255 -2.84 29.35 6.93
N ILE A 256 -3.12 29.42 5.64
CA ILE A 256 -3.46 28.25 4.80
C ILE A 256 -2.33 27.21 4.87
N LYS A 257 -1.07 27.65 4.77
CA LYS A 257 0.08 26.74 4.92
C LYS A 257 0.13 26.07 6.30
N LYS A 258 -0.15 26.81 7.37
CA LYS A 258 -0.20 26.26 8.74
C LYS A 258 -1.35 25.28 8.93
N VAL A 259 -2.52 25.57 8.36
CA VAL A 259 -3.67 24.65 8.40
C VAL A 259 -3.33 23.37 7.65
N ALA A 260 -2.74 23.45 6.46
CA ALA A 260 -2.31 22.27 5.70
C ALA A 260 -1.27 21.42 6.45
N THR A 261 -0.32 22.04 7.17
CA THR A 261 0.63 21.28 8.01
C THR A 261 -0.06 20.57 9.18
N ILE A 262 -1.03 21.22 9.83
CA ILE A 262 -1.79 20.63 10.94
C ILE A 262 -2.65 19.48 10.43
N GLU A 263 -3.28 19.62 9.27
CA GLU A 263 -4.07 18.55 8.65
C GLU A 263 -3.20 17.33 8.30
N GLN A 264 -1.99 17.56 7.78
CA GLN A 264 -1.04 16.49 7.51
C GLN A 264 -0.58 15.80 8.81
N GLU A 265 -0.24 16.56 9.86
CA GLU A 265 0.12 16.01 11.16
C GLU A 265 -1.03 15.18 11.75
N LEU A 266 -2.27 15.66 11.63
CA LEU A 266 -3.46 14.99 12.10
C LEU A 266 -3.74 13.69 11.34
N LEU A 267 -3.51 13.66 10.02
CA LEU A 267 -3.56 12.44 9.22
C LEU A 267 -2.52 11.42 9.70
N THR A 268 -1.26 11.84 9.86
CA THR A 268 -0.19 10.93 10.33
C THR A 268 -0.46 10.41 11.76
N ALA A 269 -1.03 11.24 12.63
CA ALA A 269 -1.42 10.81 13.98
C ALA A 269 -2.56 9.79 13.95
N ARG A 270 -3.53 9.95 13.03
CA ARG A 270 -4.63 8.98 12.85
C ARG A 270 -4.13 7.65 12.30
N GLU A 271 -3.21 7.67 11.35
CA GLU A 271 -2.54 6.47 10.83
C GLU A 271 -1.81 5.72 11.95
N MET A 272 -1.01 6.44 12.75
CA MET A 272 -0.30 5.87 13.91
C MET A 272 -1.25 5.29 14.96
N ILE A 273 -2.40 5.93 15.21
CA ILE A 273 -3.44 5.37 16.10
C ILE A 273 -4.03 4.09 15.50
N GLY A 274 -4.21 4.02 14.18
CA GLY A 274 -4.62 2.81 13.47
C GLY A 274 -3.62 1.67 13.68
N GLU A 275 -2.34 1.91 13.41
CA GLU A 275 -1.26 0.95 13.62
C GLU A 275 -1.21 0.46 15.07
N LEU A 276 -1.29 1.36 16.05
CA LEU A 276 -1.27 0.99 17.48
C LEU A 276 -2.51 0.21 17.92
N LYS A 277 -3.66 0.41 17.26
CA LYS A 277 -4.88 -0.39 17.50
C LYS A 277 -4.75 -1.79 16.92
N GLU A 278 -4.20 -1.91 15.71
CA GLU A 278 -3.90 -3.21 15.10
C GLU A 278 -2.85 -3.96 15.92
N GLU A 279 -1.80 -3.28 16.39
CA GLU A 279 -0.82 -3.88 17.31
C GLU A 279 -1.46 -4.33 18.61
N ASN A 280 -2.35 -3.53 19.23
CA ASN A 280 -3.06 -3.96 20.42
C ASN A 280 -3.95 -5.18 20.16
N ALA A 281 -4.69 -5.21 19.05
CA ALA A 281 -5.51 -6.36 18.68
C ALA A 281 -4.65 -7.62 18.48
N ASN A 282 -3.51 -7.49 17.80
CA ASN A 282 -2.55 -8.58 17.62
C ASN A 282 -1.98 -9.06 18.95
N LEU A 283 -1.63 -8.15 19.87
CA LEU A 283 -1.13 -8.48 21.20
C LEU A 283 -2.20 -9.16 22.06
N THR A 284 -3.47 -8.79 21.93
CA THR A 284 -4.58 -9.46 22.61
C THR A 284 -4.75 -10.90 22.10
N LEU A 285 -4.73 -11.10 20.78
CA LEU A 285 -4.79 -12.44 20.18
C LEU A 285 -3.57 -13.29 20.59
N GLU A 286 -2.38 -12.68 20.65
CA GLU A 286 -1.18 -13.37 21.14
C GLU A 286 -1.32 -13.76 22.62
N ALA A 287 -1.87 -12.89 23.46
CA ALA A 287 -2.12 -13.17 24.87
C ALA A 287 -3.17 -14.27 25.07
N GLU A 288 -4.23 -14.29 24.26
CA GLU A 288 -5.27 -15.33 24.27
C GLU A 288 -4.78 -16.67 23.74
N SER A 289 -3.85 -16.66 22.77
CA SER A 289 -3.24 -17.88 22.21
C SER A 289 -2.24 -18.55 23.16
N ARG A 290 -1.72 -17.81 24.15
CA ARG A 290 -0.76 -18.34 25.13
C ARG A 290 -1.48 -19.26 26.13
N PRO A 291 -1.00 -20.50 26.35
CA PRO A 291 -1.57 -21.38 27.36
C PRO A 291 -1.59 -20.71 28.72
N SER A 292 -2.70 -20.83 29.47
CA SER A 292 -2.76 -20.27 30.81
C SER A 292 -1.70 -20.92 31.72
N ILE A 293 -1.29 -20.25 32.79
CA ILE A 293 -0.34 -20.83 33.77
C ILE A 293 -0.83 -22.18 34.30
N ARG A 294 -2.16 -22.36 34.41
CA ARG A 294 -2.76 -23.62 34.81
C ARG A 294 -2.53 -24.70 33.76
N ASP A 295 -2.76 -24.38 32.48
CA ASP A 295 -2.58 -25.33 31.37
C ASP A 295 -1.11 -25.65 31.14
N TYR A 296 -0.23 -24.66 31.28
CA TYR A 296 1.21 -24.87 31.25
C TYR A 296 1.69 -25.78 32.39
N ARG A 297 1.18 -25.59 33.61
CA ARG A 297 1.50 -26.47 34.75
C ARG A 297 0.93 -27.89 34.57
N LEU A 298 -0.27 -28.03 34.01
CA LEU A 298 -0.84 -29.33 33.67
C LEU A 298 -0.04 -30.01 32.56
N GLY A 299 0.36 -29.26 31.53
CA GLY A 299 1.24 -29.70 30.45
C GLY A 299 2.60 -30.15 30.99
N GLN A 300 3.26 -29.35 31.83
CA GLN A 300 4.51 -29.72 32.49
C GLN A 300 4.37 -30.99 33.33
N ARG A 301 3.30 -31.12 34.14
CA ARG A 301 3.07 -32.34 34.92
C ARG A 301 2.87 -33.55 34.01
N ARG A 302 2.17 -33.39 32.90
CA ARG A 302 1.95 -34.46 31.92
C ARG A 302 3.24 -34.84 31.21
N ILE A 303 4.05 -33.86 30.83
CA ILE A 303 5.38 -34.07 30.24
C ILE A 303 6.25 -34.83 31.22
N HIS A 304 6.33 -34.40 32.48
CA HIS A 304 7.16 -35.08 33.49
C HIS A 304 6.67 -36.51 33.78
N GLN A 305 5.36 -36.74 33.76
CA GLN A 305 4.80 -38.09 33.85
C GLN A 305 5.19 -38.96 32.64
N LEU A 306 5.11 -38.41 31.42
CA LEU A 306 5.49 -39.12 30.20
C LEU A 306 7.00 -39.37 30.14
N GLU A 307 7.82 -38.40 30.52
CA GLU A 307 9.28 -38.52 30.63
C GLU A 307 9.65 -39.62 31.62
N ARG A 308 8.99 -39.65 32.77
CA ARG A 308 9.17 -40.72 33.77
C ARG A 308 8.75 -42.08 33.22
N GLN A 309 7.60 -42.17 32.54
CA GLN A 309 7.16 -43.41 31.90
C GLN A 309 8.12 -43.87 30.80
N VAL A 310 8.66 -42.94 30.01
CA VAL A 310 9.66 -43.25 28.97
C VAL A 310 10.98 -43.70 29.61
N ALA A 311 11.42 -43.06 30.69
CA ALA A 311 12.62 -43.47 31.41
C ALA A 311 12.46 -44.86 32.07
N GLU A 312 11.32 -45.12 32.70
CA GLU A 312 10.97 -46.43 33.26
C GLU A 312 10.90 -47.51 32.16
N ASN A 313 10.28 -47.21 31.02
CA ASN A 313 10.24 -48.13 29.87
C ASN A 313 11.61 -48.36 29.21
N LYS A 314 12.48 -47.34 29.18
CA LYS A 314 13.85 -47.47 28.67
C LYS A 314 14.71 -48.34 29.58
N LEU A 315 14.66 -48.10 30.89
CA LEU A 315 15.33 -48.95 31.87
C LEU A 315 14.82 -50.39 31.80
N ALA A 316 13.50 -50.59 31.66
CA ALA A 316 12.93 -51.92 31.46
C ALA A 316 13.40 -52.60 30.15
N LEU A 317 13.66 -51.83 29.09
CA LEU A 317 14.23 -52.32 27.83
C LEU A 317 15.72 -52.66 27.94
N GLU A 318 16.47 -51.93 28.78
CA GLU A 318 17.90 -52.15 29.03
C GLU A 318 18.16 -53.29 30.03
N GLU A 319 17.28 -53.48 31.03
CA GLU A 319 17.38 -54.55 32.03
C GLU A 319 16.79 -55.88 31.56
N ALA A 320 15.83 -55.88 30.62
CA ALA A 320 15.22 -57.10 30.14
C ALA A 320 16.17 -57.87 29.21
N SER A 321 16.73 -58.95 29.75
CA SER A 321 17.60 -59.88 29.02
C SER A 321 16.80 -60.87 28.16
N ASP A 322 15.53 -61.11 28.53
CA ASP A 322 14.62 -62.04 27.87
C ASP A 322 13.26 -61.41 27.51
N LEU A 323 12.64 -61.89 26.42
CA LEU A 323 11.30 -61.48 25.98
C LEU A 323 10.20 -61.69 27.04
N ASN A 324 10.42 -62.57 28.01
CA ASN A 324 9.51 -62.79 29.14
C ASN A 324 9.61 -61.71 30.22
N GLU A 325 10.76 -61.03 30.34
CA GLU A 325 10.94 -59.90 31.24
C GLU A 325 10.28 -58.65 30.67
N LEU A 326 10.43 -58.41 29.36
CA LEU A 326 9.69 -57.37 28.63
C LEU A 326 8.16 -57.51 28.75
N ARG A 327 7.63 -58.75 28.80
CA ARG A 327 6.19 -58.98 29.00
C ARG A 327 5.67 -58.48 30.36
N LYS A 328 6.50 -58.37 31.39
CA LYS A 328 6.07 -57.88 32.72
C LYS A 328 5.75 -56.38 32.71
N TYR A 329 6.30 -55.63 31.75
CA TYR A 329 6.11 -54.19 31.61
C TYR A 329 5.00 -53.82 30.61
N MET A 330 4.45 -54.79 29.88
CA MET A 330 3.29 -54.58 29.01
C MET A 330 1.99 -54.58 29.82
N GLY A 331 1.04 -53.71 29.46
CA GLY A 331 -0.26 -53.65 30.13
C GLY A 331 -1.05 -54.95 29.97
N THR A 332 -1.81 -55.34 30.99
CA THR A 332 -2.67 -56.55 30.96
C THR A 332 -3.62 -56.57 29.76
N LYS A 333 -4.11 -55.41 29.32
CA LYS A 333 -4.94 -55.29 28.12
C LYS A 333 -4.17 -55.65 26.84
N GLU A 334 -2.95 -55.15 26.68
CA GLU A 334 -2.11 -55.42 25.50
C GLU A 334 -1.66 -56.88 25.46
N LEU A 335 -1.31 -57.46 26.61
CA LEU A 335 -1.01 -58.89 26.73
C LEU A 335 -2.20 -59.76 26.29
N VAL A 336 -3.42 -59.42 26.74
CA VAL A 336 -4.64 -60.14 26.34
C VAL A 336 -4.94 -59.98 24.85
N GLU A 337 -4.78 -58.79 24.28
CA GLU A 337 -4.96 -58.59 22.83
C GLU A 337 -3.92 -59.38 22.02
N ARG A 338 -2.67 -59.39 22.46
CA ARG A 338 -1.60 -60.15 21.83
C ARG A 338 -1.85 -61.66 21.92
N ASP A 339 -2.32 -62.16 23.05
CA ASP A 339 -2.64 -63.58 23.24
C ASP A 339 -3.87 -63.99 22.40
N ARG A 340 -4.88 -63.13 22.29
CA ARG A 340 -6.01 -63.34 21.36
C ARG A 340 -5.54 -63.40 19.90
N LEU A 341 -4.62 -62.53 19.49
CA LEU A 341 -4.01 -62.53 18.15
C LEU A 341 -3.17 -63.78 17.90
N ASN A 342 -2.31 -64.16 18.85
CA ASN A 342 -1.50 -65.37 18.77
C ASN A 342 -2.37 -66.62 18.66
N HIS A 343 -3.49 -66.66 19.39
CA HIS A 343 -4.45 -67.74 19.32
C HIS A 343 -5.20 -67.76 17.98
N ARG A 344 -5.70 -66.61 17.51
CA ARG A 344 -6.41 -66.47 16.23
C ARG A 344 -5.54 -66.85 15.03
N LEU A 345 -4.26 -66.51 15.08
CA LEU A 345 -3.29 -66.82 14.03
C LEU A 345 -2.62 -68.18 14.23
N HIS A 346 -3.00 -68.93 15.27
CA HIS A 346 -2.43 -70.24 15.64
C HIS A 346 -0.89 -70.25 15.74
N LEU A 347 -0.31 -69.13 16.18
CA LEU A 347 1.15 -68.96 16.30
C LEU A 347 1.77 -69.88 17.36
N ASN A 348 0.95 -70.52 18.20
CA ASN A 348 1.36 -71.56 19.13
C ASN A 348 2.06 -72.76 18.43
N ARG A 349 1.78 -72.98 17.14
CA ARG A 349 2.46 -73.99 16.33
C ARG A 349 3.94 -73.66 16.09
N LEU A 350 4.32 -72.38 16.09
CA LEU A 350 5.72 -71.96 15.98
C LEU A 350 6.54 -72.37 17.21
N ASN A 351 5.91 -72.47 18.38
CA ASN A 351 6.59 -72.93 19.61
C ASN A 351 6.93 -74.43 19.59
N THR A 352 6.31 -75.20 18.68
CA THR A 352 6.57 -76.63 18.50
C THR A 352 7.68 -76.92 17.47
N LEU A 353 8.14 -75.89 16.76
CA LEU A 353 9.19 -76.03 15.76
C LEU A 353 10.59 -76.02 16.40
N PRO A 354 11.56 -76.79 15.86
CA PRO A 354 12.95 -76.69 16.26
C PRO A 354 13.48 -75.25 16.08
N ARG A 355 14.30 -74.79 17.03
CA ARG A 355 14.86 -73.42 17.03
C ARG A 355 15.65 -73.11 15.75
N GLU A 356 16.34 -74.09 15.19
CA GLU A 356 17.10 -73.99 13.95
C GLU A 356 16.20 -73.65 12.76
N THR A 357 15.04 -74.30 12.65
CA THR A 357 14.04 -74.05 11.60
C THR A 357 13.48 -72.64 11.70
N THR A 358 13.14 -72.18 12.90
CA THR A 358 12.63 -70.81 13.13
C THR A 358 13.68 -69.77 12.77
N LEU A 359 14.95 -70.01 13.09
CA LEU A 359 16.05 -69.11 12.78
C LEU A 359 16.32 -69.02 11.27
N GLU A 360 16.22 -70.13 10.53
CA GLU A 360 16.30 -70.10 9.06
C GLU A 360 15.11 -69.36 8.41
N ILE A 361 13.89 -69.49 8.96
CA ILE A 361 12.73 -68.72 8.50
C ILE A 361 12.97 -67.21 8.70
N VAL A 362 13.49 -66.80 9.86
CA VAL A 362 13.80 -65.38 10.13
C VAL A 362 14.89 -64.88 9.18
N LYS A 363 15.97 -65.64 8.97
CA LYS A 363 17.01 -65.31 7.97
C LYS A 363 16.42 -65.17 6.57
N HIS A 364 15.48 -66.04 6.18
CA HIS A 364 14.82 -65.95 4.89
C HIS A 364 14.00 -64.65 4.76
N VAL A 365 13.26 -64.27 5.80
CA VAL A 365 12.53 -62.99 5.84
C VAL A 365 13.48 -61.80 5.73
N CYS A 366 14.62 -61.81 6.43
CA CYS A 366 15.66 -60.79 6.28
C CYS A 366 16.20 -60.69 4.84
N ARG A 367 16.38 -61.82 4.14
CA ARG A 367 16.81 -61.83 2.73
C ARG A 367 15.75 -61.22 1.81
N VAL A 368 14.48 -61.57 2.00
CA VAL A 368 13.35 -61.06 1.18
C VAL A 368 13.13 -59.56 1.38
N LEU A 369 13.24 -59.09 2.63
CA LEU A 369 13.06 -57.67 2.96
C LEU A 369 14.37 -56.86 2.82
N HIS A 370 15.48 -57.50 2.44
CA HIS A 370 16.82 -56.90 2.40
C HIS A 370 17.22 -56.18 3.70
N LEU A 371 16.93 -56.81 4.85
CA LEU A 371 17.23 -56.29 6.18
C LEU A 371 18.47 -56.98 6.77
N THR A 372 19.39 -56.19 7.30
CA THR A 372 20.56 -56.67 8.05
C THR A 372 20.27 -56.88 9.53
N ASP A 373 19.30 -56.14 10.08
CA ASP A 373 18.86 -56.22 11.46
C ASP A 373 17.46 -56.85 11.56
N ILE A 374 17.33 -57.86 12.44
CA ILE A 374 16.10 -58.60 12.71
C ILE A 374 15.05 -57.69 13.37
N THR A 375 15.46 -56.69 14.14
CA THR A 375 14.53 -55.76 14.81
C THR A 375 13.75 -54.90 13.82
N LEU A 376 14.25 -54.74 12.59
CA LEU A 376 13.64 -53.94 11.53
C LEU A 376 12.56 -54.68 10.74
N ILE A 377 12.37 -55.99 10.96
CA ILE A 377 11.37 -56.79 10.24
C ILE A 377 9.96 -56.26 10.52
N ALA A 378 9.60 -56.08 11.79
CA ALA A 378 8.27 -55.60 12.17
C ALA A 378 7.98 -54.18 11.63
N PRO A 379 8.84 -53.17 11.87
CA PRO A 379 8.64 -51.82 11.32
C PRO A 379 8.55 -51.77 9.79
N SER A 380 9.28 -52.64 9.10
CA SER A 380 9.26 -52.71 7.63
C SER A 380 7.97 -53.32 7.10
N LEU A 381 7.48 -54.38 7.75
CA LEU A 381 6.20 -55.00 7.41
C LEU A 381 5.02 -54.08 7.72
N ASP A 382 5.04 -53.35 8.83
CA ASP A 382 3.98 -52.39 9.17
C ASP A 382 3.89 -51.25 8.13
N LYS A 383 5.05 -50.75 7.65
CA LYS A 383 5.10 -49.78 6.55
C LYS A 383 4.51 -50.35 5.26
N LEU A 384 4.89 -51.58 4.89
CA LEU A 384 4.34 -52.26 3.70
C LEU A 384 2.83 -52.46 3.81
N CYS A 385 2.35 -52.96 4.94
CA CYS A 385 0.92 -53.14 5.21
C CYS A 385 0.16 -51.81 5.12
N SER A 386 0.74 -50.71 5.63
CA SER A 386 0.15 -49.38 5.54
C SER A 386 0.03 -48.88 4.10
N VAL A 387 1.07 -49.09 3.29
CA VAL A 387 1.04 -48.76 1.85
C VAL A 387 -0.01 -49.60 1.13
N VAL A 388 -0.03 -50.92 1.36
CA VAL A 388 -1.00 -51.84 0.75
C VAL A 388 -2.44 -51.46 1.14
N ALA A 389 -2.68 -51.05 2.39
CA ALA A 389 -3.99 -50.56 2.82
C ALA A 389 -4.40 -49.25 2.13
N ALA A 390 -3.44 -48.43 1.68
CA ALA A 390 -3.69 -47.19 0.95
C ALA A 390 -3.93 -47.42 -0.55
N VAL A 391 -3.48 -48.54 -1.13
CA VAL A 391 -3.62 -48.84 -2.57
C VAL A 391 -5.07 -48.76 -3.06
N PRO A 392 -6.09 -49.34 -2.39
CA PRO A 392 -7.47 -49.26 -2.87
C PRO A 392 -8.01 -47.82 -2.93
N ARG A 393 -7.58 -46.97 -1.99
CA ARG A 393 -7.97 -45.55 -1.96
C ARG A 393 -7.33 -44.79 -3.12
N MET A 394 -6.04 -45.04 -3.36
CA MET A 394 -5.30 -44.46 -4.49
C MET A 394 -5.91 -44.92 -5.83
N GLU A 395 -6.21 -46.20 -5.96
CA GLU A 395 -6.83 -46.77 -7.16
C GLU A 395 -8.23 -46.20 -7.41
N LYS A 396 -9.05 -46.04 -6.36
CA LYS A 396 -10.35 -45.36 -6.47
C LYS A 396 -10.18 -43.92 -6.94
N PHE A 397 -9.27 -43.16 -6.33
CA PHE A 397 -9.00 -41.78 -6.75
C PHE A 397 -8.56 -41.69 -8.21
N ILE A 398 -7.64 -42.56 -8.65
CA ILE A 398 -7.19 -42.61 -10.04
C ILE A 398 -8.37 -42.92 -10.96
N ARG A 399 -9.22 -43.90 -10.62
CA ARG A 399 -10.44 -44.21 -11.39
C ARG A 399 -11.39 -43.02 -11.49
N ASP A 400 -11.64 -42.32 -10.37
CA ASP A 400 -12.56 -41.18 -10.34
C ASP A 400 -12.03 -40.02 -11.21
N VAL A 401 -10.73 -39.72 -11.12
CA VAL A 401 -10.09 -38.66 -11.93
C VAL A 401 -10.06 -39.04 -13.41
N CYS A 402 -9.69 -40.28 -13.74
CA CYS A 402 -9.67 -40.75 -15.13
C CYS A 402 -11.07 -40.79 -15.72
N GLY A 403 -12.06 -41.26 -14.95
CA GLY A 403 -13.46 -41.26 -15.36
C GLY A 403 -14.00 -39.86 -15.61
N PHE A 404 -13.65 -38.90 -14.74
CA PHE A 404 -14.02 -37.49 -14.93
C PHE A 404 -13.43 -36.91 -16.22
N VAL A 405 -12.14 -37.12 -16.47
CA VAL A 405 -11.48 -36.62 -17.69
C VAL A 405 -12.04 -37.31 -18.94
N PHE A 406 -12.24 -38.62 -18.90
CA PHE A 406 -12.80 -39.38 -20.02
C PHE A 406 -14.21 -38.90 -20.41
N LEU A 407 -15.07 -38.61 -19.43
CA LEU A 407 -16.43 -38.14 -19.71
C LEU A 407 -16.44 -36.77 -20.40
N HIS A 408 -15.59 -35.84 -19.96
CA HIS A 408 -15.60 -34.47 -20.48
C HIS A 408 -14.78 -34.29 -21.77
N VAL A 409 -13.80 -35.16 -22.05
CA VAL A 409 -13.08 -35.14 -23.34
C VAL A 409 -13.94 -35.72 -24.46
N ASN A 410 -14.84 -36.65 -24.16
CA ASN A 410 -15.72 -37.28 -25.15
C ASN A 410 -17.06 -36.58 -25.34
N ASP A 411 -17.43 -35.61 -24.49
CA ASP A 411 -18.68 -34.82 -24.66
C ASP A 411 -18.62 -33.93 -25.91
N ASP A 412 -17.42 -33.59 -26.39
CA ASP A 412 -17.19 -32.83 -27.64
C ASP A 412 -17.09 -33.71 -28.90
N LEU A 413 -17.09 -35.04 -28.76
CA LEU A 413 -17.02 -35.98 -29.90
C LEU A 413 -18.42 -36.53 -30.20
N ASP A 414 -18.96 -36.18 -31.36
CA ASP A 414 -20.22 -36.72 -31.89
C ASP A 414 -20.29 -38.24 -31.70
N ALA A 415 -21.45 -38.72 -31.23
CA ALA A 415 -21.74 -40.08 -30.75
C ALA A 415 -21.49 -41.26 -31.74
N ARG A 416 -20.79 -41.03 -32.86
CA ARG A 416 -20.49 -42.04 -33.89
C ARG A 416 -19.15 -42.76 -33.70
N ASP A 417 -18.20 -42.21 -32.92
CA ASP A 417 -16.86 -42.81 -32.71
C ASP A 417 -16.57 -43.27 -31.27
N ALA A 418 -17.58 -43.24 -30.39
CA ALA A 418 -17.45 -43.59 -28.96
C ALA A 418 -16.97 -45.04 -28.68
N GLY A 419 -16.98 -45.93 -29.69
CA GLY A 419 -16.56 -47.32 -29.55
C GLY A 419 -15.06 -47.58 -29.64
N LYS A 420 -14.23 -46.60 -30.00
CA LYS A 420 -12.79 -46.80 -30.29
C LYS A 420 -11.80 -45.93 -29.51
N ALA A 421 -12.26 -45.01 -28.66
CA ALA A 421 -11.37 -44.15 -27.89
C ALA A 421 -10.73 -44.95 -26.72
N THR A 422 -9.58 -45.56 -26.97
CA THR A 422 -8.71 -46.04 -25.88
C THR A 422 -8.17 -44.83 -25.12
N PHE A 423 -8.64 -44.66 -23.88
CA PHE A 423 -8.17 -43.59 -23.01
C PHE A 423 -6.77 -43.92 -22.48
N GLU A 424 -5.77 -43.21 -22.96
CA GLU A 424 -4.41 -43.33 -22.44
C GLU A 424 -4.28 -42.51 -21.15
N LEU A 425 -3.93 -43.18 -20.05
CA LEU A 425 -3.74 -42.56 -18.73
C LEU A 425 -2.75 -41.38 -18.76
N GLU A 426 -1.79 -41.42 -19.68
CA GLU A 426 -0.78 -40.37 -19.88
C GLU A 426 -1.37 -39.03 -20.33
N GLN A 427 -2.55 -39.04 -20.95
CA GLN A 427 -3.23 -37.84 -21.46
C GLN A 427 -4.05 -37.11 -20.38
N VAL A 428 -4.32 -37.74 -19.23
CA VAL A 428 -5.07 -37.15 -18.11
C VAL A 428 -4.41 -35.87 -17.61
N LEU A 429 -3.11 -35.94 -17.30
CA LEU A 429 -2.40 -34.86 -16.65
C LEU A 429 -2.23 -33.63 -17.56
N PRO A 430 -1.83 -33.76 -18.84
CA PRO A 430 -1.81 -32.66 -19.79
C PRO A 430 -3.19 -32.00 -19.96
N THR A 431 -4.26 -32.80 -20.04
CA THR A 431 -5.64 -32.28 -20.17
C THR A 431 -6.04 -31.46 -18.95
N LEU A 432 -5.77 -31.94 -17.74
CA LEU A 432 -6.04 -31.19 -16.51
C LEU A 432 -5.22 -29.90 -16.41
N GLN A 433 -3.96 -29.92 -16.89
CA GLN A 433 -3.14 -28.72 -16.96
C GLN A 433 -3.71 -27.70 -17.95
N GLN A 434 -4.18 -28.15 -19.11
CA GLN A 434 -4.85 -27.30 -20.09
C GLN A 434 -6.12 -26.66 -19.51
N TRP A 435 -7.01 -27.45 -18.89
CA TRP A 435 -8.22 -26.91 -18.24
C TRP A 435 -7.90 -25.92 -17.12
N THR A 436 -6.79 -26.13 -16.41
CA THR A 436 -6.33 -25.16 -15.41
C THR A 436 -5.95 -23.84 -16.05
N VAL A 437 -5.28 -23.86 -17.21
CA VAL A 437 -4.95 -22.64 -17.98
C VAL A 437 -6.20 -21.98 -18.53
N GLU A 438 -7.14 -22.75 -19.09
CA GLU A 438 -8.41 -22.25 -19.61
C GLU A 438 -9.27 -21.61 -18.51
N ARG A 439 -9.34 -22.24 -17.34
CA ARG A 439 -10.02 -21.67 -16.17
C ARG A 439 -9.39 -20.35 -15.72
N ARG A 440 -8.06 -20.24 -15.74
CA ARG A 440 -7.38 -18.96 -15.45
C ARG A 440 -7.71 -17.89 -16.49
N LYS A 441 -7.78 -18.26 -17.78
CA LYS A 441 -8.21 -17.34 -18.85
C LYS A 441 -9.67 -16.91 -18.65
N LEU A 442 -10.56 -17.83 -18.27
CA LEU A 442 -11.95 -17.52 -17.99
C LEU A 442 -12.07 -16.51 -16.84
N HIS A 443 -11.38 -16.74 -15.72
CA HIS A 443 -11.38 -15.78 -14.61
C HIS A 443 -10.83 -14.40 -15.01
N ALA A 444 -9.81 -14.34 -15.86
CA ALA A 444 -9.30 -13.07 -16.38
C ALA A 444 -10.34 -12.35 -17.27
N LEU A 445 -11.12 -13.09 -18.06
CA LEU A 445 -12.21 -12.54 -18.88
C LEU A 445 -13.41 -12.10 -18.04
N GLU A 446 -13.75 -12.84 -16.99
CA GLU A 446 -14.79 -12.47 -16.02
C GLU A 446 -14.41 -11.19 -15.27
N ALA A 447 -13.16 -11.09 -14.80
CA ALA A 447 -12.64 -9.89 -14.17
C ALA A 447 -12.65 -8.69 -15.14
N PHE A 448 -12.24 -8.89 -16.39
CA PHE A 448 -12.32 -7.86 -17.42
C PHE A 448 -13.75 -7.41 -17.68
N LYS A 449 -14.70 -8.35 -17.80
CA LYS A 449 -16.14 -8.04 -17.94
C LYS A 449 -16.62 -7.20 -16.75
N ALA A 450 -16.27 -7.58 -15.53
CA ALA A 450 -16.62 -6.83 -14.33
C ALA A 450 -16.06 -5.40 -14.38
N SER A 451 -14.78 -5.22 -14.73
CA SER A 451 -14.17 -3.88 -14.86
C SER A 451 -14.86 -3.02 -15.92
N VAL A 452 -15.21 -3.57 -17.08
CA VAL A 452 -15.95 -2.84 -18.12
C VAL A 452 -17.34 -2.44 -17.61
N VAL A 453 -18.05 -3.34 -16.93
CA VAL A 453 -19.37 -3.04 -16.35
C VAL A 453 -19.26 -1.94 -15.30
N THR A 454 -18.26 -1.98 -14.42
CA THR A 454 -18.05 -0.92 -13.42
C THR A 454 -17.81 0.44 -14.06
N GLU A 455 -16.99 0.53 -15.10
CA GLU A 455 -16.77 1.80 -15.82
C GLU A 455 -18.03 2.29 -16.52
N LEU A 456 -18.82 1.39 -17.11
CA LEU A 456 -20.10 1.74 -17.73
C LEU A 456 -21.15 2.18 -16.70
N CYS A 457 -21.17 1.59 -15.50
CA CYS A 457 -22.07 2.01 -14.42
C CYS A 457 -21.79 3.44 -13.92
N LYS A 458 -20.59 4.00 -14.16
CA LYS A 458 -20.31 5.42 -13.89
C LYS A 458 -21.10 6.38 -14.78
N ARG A 459 -21.73 5.90 -15.86
CA ARG A 459 -22.62 6.69 -16.73
C ARG A 459 -23.93 7.08 -16.04
N SER A 460 -24.35 6.39 -14.97
CA SER A 460 -25.62 6.65 -14.30
C SER A 460 -25.43 7.32 -12.93
N VAL A 461 -25.93 8.55 -12.81
CA VAL A 461 -26.32 9.21 -11.55
C VAL A 461 -27.84 9.38 -11.73
N GLU A 462 -28.76 8.61 -11.13
CA GLU A 462 -29.00 8.15 -9.74
C GLU A 462 -30.07 6.98 -9.75
N PRO A 463 -30.44 6.31 -8.64
CA PRO A 463 -29.67 5.46 -7.74
C PRO A 463 -30.31 4.05 -7.54
N SER A 464 -29.56 3.16 -6.87
CA SER A 464 -30.07 1.98 -6.15
C SER A 464 -30.57 0.78 -6.97
N ILE A 465 -29.76 -0.28 -6.97
CA ILE A 465 -30.05 -1.63 -6.42
C ILE A 465 -28.96 -2.53 -7.00
N LEU A 466 -28.03 -2.92 -6.14
CA LEU A 466 -27.45 -4.26 -5.97
C LEU A 466 -26.10 -4.11 -5.29
N SER A 467 -26.14 -4.20 -3.96
CA SER A 467 -25.10 -4.87 -3.22
C SER A 467 -25.01 -6.31 -3.73
N ASP A 468 -23.82 -6.79 -4.06
CA ASP A 468 -23.26 -7.84 -3.22
C ASP A 468 -21.74 -7.95 -3.42
N LYS A 469 -21.11 -7.96 -2.25
CA LYS A 469 -19.75 -8.35 -1.89
C LYS A 469 -18.99 -9.15 -2.94
N GLU A 470 -17.74 -8.77 -3.18
CA GLU A 470 -16.60 -9.58 -2.75
C GLU A 470 -15.29 -8.79 -2.81
N ASP A 471 -14.57 -8.85 -1.70
CA ASP A 471 -13.22 -8.33 -1.52
C ASP A 471 -12.24 -8.93 -2.52
N SER A 472 -11.45 -8.09 -3.18
CA SER A 472 -10.13 -8.50 -3.64
C SER A 472 -9.15 -7.33 -3.63
N LYS A 473 -8.23 -7.42 -2.66
CA LYS A 473 -7.05 -6.58 -2.48
C LYS A 473 -6.31 -6.37 -3.80
N GLN A 474 -6.23 -5.13 -4.28
CA GLN A 474 -5.42 -4.79 -5.43
C GLN A 474 -4.05 -4.31 -4.95
N SER A 475 -3.06 -5.16 -5.20
CA SER A 475 -1.64 -4.89 -5.01
C SER A 475 -1.18 -3.81 -5.98
N ASP A 476 -0.65 -2.72 -5.44
CA ASP A 476 0.15 -1.75 -6.18
C ASP A 476 1.41 -2.43 -6.74
N GLY A 477 1.52 -2.42 -8.07
CA GLY A 477 2.70 -2.82 -8.83
C GLY A 477 2.86 -1.88 -10.04
N PRO A 478 4.10 -1.55 -10.44
CA PRO A 478 4.40 -0.44 -11.36
C PRO A 478 3.88 -0.68 -12.78
N PRO A 479 3.63 0.39 -13.57
CA PRO A 479 2.90 0.33 -14.82
C PRO A 479 3.74 -0.37 -15.89
N SER A 480 3.44 -1.65 -16.10
CA SER A 480 3.98 -2.43 -17.21
C SER A 480 2.89 -2.52 -18.27
N GLN A 481 3.13 -1.87 -19.41
CA GLN A 481 2.40 -1.88 -20.69
C GLN A 481 0.96 -2.46 -20.66
N PRO A 482 -0.08 -1.65 -20.95
CA PRO A 482 -1.46 -2.13 -20.90
C PRO A 482 -1.64 -3.27 -21.91
N THR A 483 -1.95 -4.46 -21.38
CA THR A 483 -2.46 -5.56 -22.20
C THR A 483 -3.67 -5.09 -23.01
N SER A 484 -3.99 -5.76 -24.12
CA SER A 484 -5.12 -5.38 -24.97
C SER A 484 -6.44 -5.23 -24.20
N LEU A 485 -6.63 -6.00 -23.11
CA LEU A 485 -7.79 -5.91 -22.23
C LEU A 485 -7.74 -4.64 -21.35
N SER A 486 -6.62 -4.35 -20.70
CA SER A 486 -6.45 -3.11 -19.91
C SER A 486 -6.60 -1.86 -20.77
N ARG A 487 -6.10 -1.89 -22.01
CA ARG A 487 -6.29 -0.80 -22.99
C ARG A 487 -7.77 -0.63 -23.35
N ALA A 488 -8.51 -1.71 -23.52
CA ALA A 488 -9.95 -1.65 -23.80
C ALA A 488 -10.75 -1.04 -22.64
N VAL A 489 -10.44 -1.39 -21.38
CA VAL A 489 -11.06 -0.75 -20.20
C VAL A 489 -10.76 0.75 -20.19
N HIS A 490 -9.53 1.15 -20.48
CA HIS A 490 -9.14 2.56 -20.51
C HIS A 490 -9.88 3.35 -21.59
N ILE A 491 -10.00 2.79 -22.81
CA ILE A 491 -10.79 3.42 -23.90
C ILE A 491 -12.26 3.57 -23.49
N VAL A 492 -12.85 2.56 -22.83
CA VAL A 492 -14.23 2.64 -22.33
C VAL A 492 -14.36 3.77 -21.30
N ALA A 493 -13.40 3.91 -20.38
CA ALA A 493 -13.39 5.00 -19.39
C ALA A 493 -13.28 6.39 -20.05
N GLU A 494 -12.38 6.56 -21.03
CA GLU A 494 -12.25 7.82 -21.79
C GLU A 494 -13.56 8.18 -22.52
N LEU A 495 -14.25 7.19 -23.10
CA LEU A 495 -15.54 7.40 -23.76
C LEU A 495 -16.65 7.79 -22.77
N VAL A 496 -16.67 7.18 -21.59
CA VAL A 496 -17.62 7.54 -20.50
C VAL A 496 -17.38 8.98 -20.04
N GLU A 497 -16.12 9.41 -19.91
CA GLU A 497 -15.76 10.77 -19.51
C GLU A 497 -16.09 11.80 -20.59
N LEU A 498 -15.79 11.50 -21.86
CA LEU A 498 -16.19 12.32 -23.01
C LEU A 498 -17.71 12.50 -23.05
N GLU A 499 -18.47 11.42 -22.87
CA GLU A 499 -19.93 11.45 -22.84
C GLU A 499 -20.44 12.36 -21.70
N LYS A 500 -19.87 12.24 -20.50
CA LYS A 500 -20.20 13.12 -19.36
C LYS A 500 -19.95 14.60 -19.68
N ASN A 501 -18.81 14.92 -20.28
CA ASN A 501 -18.47 16.29 -20.66
C ASN A 501 -19.44 16.82 -21.73
N VAL A 502 -19.80 16.00 -22.73
CA VAL A 502 -20.78 16.39 -23.76
C VAL A 502 -22.16 16.66 -23.15
N LEU A 503 -22.61 15.83 -22.20
CA LEU A 503 -23.88 16.04 -21.51
C LEU A 503 -23.88 17.33 -20.68
N GLN A 504 -22.80 17.61 -19.95
CA GLN A 504 -22.64 18.86 -19.20
C GLN A 504 -22.67 20.08 -20.13
N HIS A 505 -21.94 20.04 -21.24
CA HIS A 505 -21.95 21.13 -22.22
C HIS A 505 -23.35 21.32 -22.81
N ARG A 506 -24.06 20.23 -23.14
CA ARG A 506 -25.44 20.30 -23.64
C ARG A 506 -26.37 20.93 -22.61
N GLU A 507 -26.22 20.60 -21.33
CA GLU A 507 -26.99 21.21 -20.25
C GLU A 507 -26.70 22.71 -20.13
N ILE A 508 -25.42 23.11 -20.14
CA ILE A 508 -25.01 24.53 -20.13
C ILE A 508 -25.60 25.27 -21.33
N TYR A 509 -25.51 24.72 -22.53
CA TYR A 509 -26.11 25.34 -23.73
C TYR A 509 -27.64 25.39 -23.66
N SER A 510 -28.28 24.39 -23.07
CA SER A 510 -29.74 24.38 -22.86
C SER A 510 -30.15 25.43 -21.83
N GLN A 511 -29.38 25.60 -20.75
CA GLN A 511 -29.60 26.66 -19.75
C GLN A 511 -29.38 28.04 -20.37
N ALA A 512 -28.30 28.22 -21.12
CA ALA A 512 -28.03 29.46 -21.86
C ALA A 512 -29.15 29.78 -22.88
N ALA A 513 -29.67 28.78 -23.59
CA ALA A 513 -30.80 28.94 -24.51
C ALA A 513 -32.10 29.36 -23.78
N ALA A 514 -32.37 28.78 -22.60
CA ALA A 514 -33.52 29.18 -21.79
C ALA A 514 -33.37 30.60 -21.22
N GLU A 515 -32.15 31.05 -20.91
CA GLU A 515 -31.88 32.44 -20.50
C GLU A 515 -31.97 33.42 -21.67
N LEU A 516 -31.53 33.01 -22.87
CA LEU A 516 -31.73 33.74 -24.12
C LEU A 516 -33.21 34.02 -24.41
N GLU A 517 -34.07 33.01 -24.21
CA GLU A 517 -35.52 33.16 -24.35
C GLU A 517 -36.14 34.08 -23.29
N ARG A 518 -35.60 34.08 -22.06
CA ARG A 518 -36.11 34.93 -20.96
C ARG A 518 -35.68 36.39 -21.04
N ARG A 519 -34.51 36.71 -21.61
CA ARG A 519 -33.96 38.09 -21.66
C ARG A 519 -33.33 38.43 -23.03
N PRO A 520 -34.12 38.51 -24.12
CA PRO A 520 -33.58 38.76 -25.46
C PRO A 520 -32.94 40.15 -25.64
N SER A 521 -33.46 41.17 -24.95
CA SER A 521 -33.03 42.57 -25.11
C SER A 521 -31.64 42.87 -24.49
N VAL A 522 -31.27 42.16 -23.42
CA VAL A 522 -29.96 42.33 -22.77
C VAL A 522 -28.85 41.85 -23.71
N LEU A 523 -29.07 40.71 -24.36
CA LEU A 523 -28.08 40.09 -25.23
C LEU A 523 -27.93 40.84 -26.56
N ILE A 524 -29.02 41.35 -27.14
CA ILE A 524 -28.97 42.23 -28.32
C ILE A 524 -28.15 43.49 -28.01
N ASN A 525 -28.38 44.13 -26.86
CA ASN A 525 -27.61 45.30 -26.45
C ASN A 525 -26.14 44.99 -26.18
N GLN A 526 -25.82 43.78 -25.73
CA GLN A 526 -24.46 43.34 -25.43
C GLN A 526 -23.70 42.91 -26.70
N ILE A 527 -24.38 42.26 -27.65
CA ILE A 527 -23.87 42.00 -29.00
C ILE A 527 -23.63 43.32 -29.72
N VAL A 528 -24.60 44.25 -29.72
CA VAL A 528 -24.45 45.58 -30.34
C VAL A 528 -23.31 46.37 -29.70
N ARG A 529 -23.13 46.32 -28.37
CA ARG A 529 -21.96 46.90 -27.69
C ARG A 529 -20.65 46.24 -28.10
N HIS A 530 -20.62 44.92 -28.19
CA HIS A 530 -19.41 44.19 -28.56
C HIS A 530 -19.03 44.44 -30.03
N PHE A 531 -20.01 44.50 -30.93
CA PHE A 531 -19.85 44.83 -32.34
C PHE A 531 -19.41 46.30 -32.52
N SER A 532 -20.01 47.23 -31.78
CA SER A 532 -19.58 48.64 -31.74
C SER A 532 -18.12 48.78 -31.29
N HIS A 533 -17.68 47.97 -30.32
CA HIS A 533 -16.29 47.93 -29.86
C HIS A 533 -15.34 47.32 -30.91
N LEU A 534 -15.71 46.20 -31.52
CA LEU A 534 -14.92 45.49 -32.53
C LEU A 534 -14.72 46.33 -33.81
N PHE A 535 -15.73 47.13 -34.20
CA PHE A 535 -15.70 47.96 -35.40
C PHE A 535 -15.49 49.46 -35.14
N GLN A 536 -15.20 49.85 -33.89
CA GLN A 536 -14.91 51.22 -33.44
C GLN A 536 -15.95 52.28 -33.89
N VAL A 537 -17.23 51.94 -33.81
CA VAL A 537 -18.32 52.84 -34.22
C VAL A 537 -18.95 53.49 -32.98
N LYS A 538 -18.94 54.84 -32.93
CA LYS A 538 -19.31 55.62 -31.73
C LYS A 538 -20.83 55.80 -31.53
N SER A 539 -21.69 55.40 -32.46
CA SER A 539 -23.15 55.44 -32.31
C SER A 539 -23.86 54.33 -33.10
N ILE A 540 -25.04 53.91 -32.64
CA ILE A 540 -25.90 52.89 -33.27
C ILE A 540 -26.28 53.27 -34.72
N GLU A 541 -26.37 54.57 -35.01
CA GLU A 541 -26.71 55.10 -36.34
C GLU A 541 -25.58 54.91 -37.37
N GLY A 542 -24.33 54.68 -36.92
CA GLY A 542 -23.19 54.34 -37.79
C GLY A 542 -23.00 52.84 -38.04
N VAL A 543 -23.78 51.97 -37.37
CA VAL A 543 -23.70 50.51 -37.54
C VAL A 543 -24.47 50.05 -38.78
N LEU A 544 -25.65 50.65 -39.01
CA LEU A 544 -26.54 50.32 -40.13
C LEU A 544 -25.97 50.61 -41.55
N PRO A 545 -25.23 51.71 -41.79
CA PRO A 545 -24.62 51.95 -43.11
C PRO A 545 -23.49 50.97 -43.44
N LYS A 546 -22.82 50.38 -42.44
CA LYS A 546 -21.79 49.34 -42.64
C LYS A 546 -22.39 47.95 -42.82
N GLU A 547 -23.52 47.65 -42.15
CA GLU A 547 -24.31 46.44 -42.43
C GLU A 547 -24.78 46.41 -43.89
N ASN A 548 -25.26 47.53 -44.42
CA ASN A 548 -25.75 47.60 -45.81
C ASN A 548 -24.67 47.51 -46.90
N VAL A 549 -23.39 47.78 -46.58
CA VAL A 549 -22.29 47.57 -47.56
C VAL A 549 -21.83 46.11 -47.59
N HIS A 550 -22.16 45.30 -46.57
CA HIS A 550 -21.82 43.88 -46.50
C HIS A 550 -22.98 42.95 -46.90
N SER A 551 -24.23 43.43 -46.88
CA SER A 551 -25.41 42.65 -47.30
C SER A 551 -25.60 42.54 -48.82
N ASP A 552 -25.01 43.43 -49.62
CA ASP A 552 -25.10 43.41 -51.10
C ASP A 552 -24.31 42.28 -51.80
N ASN A 553 -23.65 41.39 -51.05
CA ASN A 553 -22.85 40.28 -51.60
C ASN A 553 -23.37 38.87 -51.24
N ILE A 554 -24.64 38.73 -50.85
CA ILE A 554 -25.25 37.41 -50.63
C ILE A 554 -26.18 37.07 -51.80
N PRO A 555 -25.77 36.19 -52.75
CA PRO A 555 -26.70 35.67 -53.74
C PRO A 555 -27.74 34.77 -53.05
N ASN A 556 -29.01 35.13 -53.22
CA ASN A 556 -30.18 34.29 -52.94
C ASN A 556 -30.02 32.92 -53.62
N PHE A 557 -29.96 31.85 -52.83
CA PHE A 557 -30.24 30.50 -53.31
C PHE A 557 -31.29 29.84 -52.41
N VAL A 558 -32.55 30.12 -52.75
CA VAL A 558 -33.65 29.18 -52.53
C VAL A 558 -33.37 27.98 -53.43
N VAL A 559 -33.02 26.84 -52.85
CA VAL A 559 -32.96 25.57 -53.61
C VAL A 559 -34.23 24.80 -53.36
N ASP A 560 -35.01 24.72 -54.44
CA ASP A 560 -36.22 23.93 -54.63
C ASP A 560 -36.09 22.50 -54.12
N LYS A 561 -37.10 22.10 -53.35
CA LYS A 561 -37.36 20.73 -52.95
C LYS A 561 -38.14 20.04 -54.09
N ARG A 562 -37.48 19.22 -54.92
CA ARG A 562 -38.16 18.30 -55.86
C ARG A 562 -37.73 16.84 -55.72
N ARG A 563 -38.75 16.04 -55.37
CA ARG A 563 -39.05 14.60 -55.57
C ARG A 563 -38.04 13.71 -56.35
N ALA A 564 -37.63 12.65 -55.64
CA ALA A 564 -37.90 11.21 -55.83
C ALA A 564 -37.50 10.42 -57.12
N GLN A 565 -37.18 9.13 -56.85
CA GLN A 565 -36.97 7.94 -57.73
C GLN A 565 -35.58 7.85 -58.40
N ASP A 566 -34.84 6.73 -58.44
CA ASP A 566 -35.08 5.31 -58.13
C ASP A 566 -33.71 4.56 -58.08
N GLY A 567 -33.65 3.38 -57.44
CA GLY A 567 -32.76 2.27 -57.83
C GLY A 567 -31.34 2.13 -57.24
N GLY A 568 -31.19 1.21 -56.27
CA GLY A 568 -30.21 0.11 -56.38
C GLY A 568 -28.79 0.23 -55.77
N ARG A 569 -28.50 -0.72 -54.87
CA ARG A 569 -27.19 -1.24 -54.39
C ARG A 569 -26.43 -0.41 -53.35
N GLY A 570 -26.37 -1.00 -52.15
CA GLY A 570 -25.53 -0.55 -51.05
C GLY A 570 -24.04 -0.79 -51.30
N SER A 571 -23.25 0.28 -51.23
CA SER A 571 -21.96 0.34 -50.51
C SER A 571 -21.33 1.75 -50.60
N SER A 572 -22.12 2.83 -50.52
CA SER A 572 -21.58 4.20 -50.68
C SER A 572 -22.18 5.24 -49.74
N GLN A 573 -22.90 4.81 -48.71
CA GLN A 573 -23.58 5.75 -47.79
C GLN A 573 -22.64 6.35 -46.74
N THR A 574 -21.52 5.70 -46.41
CA THR A 574 -20.52 6.22 -45.46
C THR A 574 -19.63 7.30 -46.08
N ASP A 575 -19.26 7.15 -47.36
CA ASP A 575 -18.36 8.10 -48.03
C ASP A 575 -19.07 9.38 -48.48
N LEU A 576 -20.35 9.30 -48.86
CA LEU A 576 -21.15 10.49 -49.23
C LEU A 576 -21.51 11.36 -48.02
N VAL A 577 -21.72 10.76 -46.84
CA VAL A 577 -21.94 11.50 -45.59
C VAL A 577 -20.65 12.20 -45.17
N GLY A 578 -19.50 11.54 -45.29
CA GLY A 578 -18.18 12.14 -45.01
C GLY A 578 -17.87 13.34 -45.91
N VAL A 579 -18.08 13.24 -47.23
CA VAL A 579 -17.81 14.34 -48.17
C VAL A 579 -18.80 15.51 -47.99
N ARG A 580 -20.06 15.23 -47.66
CA ARG A 580 -21.05 16.27 -47.35
C ARG A 580 -20.72 17.00 -46.05
N GLN A 581 -20.34 16.26 -45.01
CA GLN A 581 -19.94 16.81 -43.72
C GLN A 581 -18.64 17.60 -43.81
N VAL A 582 -17.67 17.16 -44.61
CA VAL A 582 -16.43 17.90 -44.87
C VAL A 582 -16.70 19.19 -45.66
N ARG A 583 -17.64 19.19 -46.62
CA ARG A 583 -18.04 20.41 -47.34
C ARG A 583 -18.76 21.39 -46.43
N GLU A 584 -19.69 20.92 -45.61
CA GLU A 584 -20.39 21.74 -44.60
C GLU A 584 -19.40 22.31 -43.57
N MET A 585 -18.47 21.49 -43.09
CA MET A 585 -17.42 21.93 -42.17
C MET A 585 -16.44 22.92 -42.84
N THR A 586 -16.13 22.75 -44.11
CA THR A 586 -15.26 23.70 -44.84
C THR A 586 -15.96 25.05 -45.05
N VAL A 587 -17.28 25.06 -45.26
CA VAL A 587 -18.08 26.29 -45.35
C VAL A 587 -18.15 26.98 -43.99
N LEU A 588 -18.49 26.23 -42.93
CA LEU A 588 -18.53 26.74 -41.56
C LEU A 588 -17.19 27.29 -41.11
N VAL A 589 -16.08 26.66 -41.47
CA VAL A 589 -14.75 27.14 -41.09
C VAL A 589 -14.35 28.39 -41.90
N ARG A 590 -14.78 28.52 -43.16
CA ARG A 590 -14.58 29.78 -43.90
C ARG A 590 -15.42 30.91 -43.34
N GLU A 591 -16.65 30.62 -42.90
CA GLU A 591 -17.50 31.58 -42.19
C GLU A 591 -16.85 31.99 -40.87
N LEU A 592 -16.44 31.03 -40.02
CA LEU A 592 -15.72 31.32 -38.78
C LEU A 592 -14.46 32.14 -39.01
N LYS A 593 -13.68 31.82 -40.05
CA LYS A 593 -12.46 32.56 -40.41
C LYS A 593 -12.78 34.02 -40.76
N ARG A 594 -13.89 34.26 -41.46
CA ARG A 594 -14.35 35.59 -41.87
C ARG A 594 -14.88 36.38 -40.67
N GLU A 595 -15.74 35.77 -39.85
CA GLU A 595 -16.35 36.38 -38.66
C GLU A 595 -15.32 36.72 -37.57
N LEU A 596 -14.29 35.89 -37.39
CA LEU A 596 -13.22 36.10 -36.39
C LEU A 596 -12.05 36.95 -36.93
N GLY A 597 -12.11 37.40 -38.19
CA GLY A 597 -11.05 38.16 -38.86
C GLY A 597 -9.69 37.43 -38.89
N ALA A 598 -9.69 36.11 -38.95
CA ALA A 598 -8.47 35.29 -38.88
C ALA A 598 -7.81 35.17 -40.26
N ALA A 599 -6.50 35.43 -40.35
CA ALA A 599 -5.79 35.35 -41.63
C ALA A 599 -5.49 33.89 -42.04
N THR A 600 -5.31 33.01 -41.06
CA THR A 600 -4.95 31.60 -41.22
C THR A 600 -5.86 30.67 -40.40
N MET A 601 -5.89 29.38 -40.73
CA MET A 601 -6.74 28.38 -40.06
C MET A 601 -6.31 28.13 -38.60
N GLU A 602 -5.00 28.22 -38.34
CA GLU A 602 -4.40 27.99 -37.02
C GLU A 602 -4.74 29.10 -36.02
N GLU A 603 -5.13 30.28 -36.49
CA GLU A 603 -5.58 31.41 -35.65
C GLU A 603 -7.02 31.27 -35.17
N ILE A 604 -7.82 30.37 -35.77
CA ILE A 604 -9.26 30.25 -35.45
C ILE A 604 -9.45 29.72 -34.03
N LEU A 605 -8.77 28.65 -33.64
CA LEU A 605 -8.91 28.05 -32.31
C LEU A 605 -8.45 28.98 -31.17
N PRO A 606 -7.27 29.63 -31.24
CA PRO A 606 -6.84 30.59 -30.23
C PRO A 606 -7.76 31.80 -30.12
N ARG A 607 -8.27 32.32 -31.25
CA ARG A 607 -9.19 33.46 -31.24
C ARG A 607 -10.56 33.09 -30.72
N THR A 608 -11.08 31.91 -31.07
CA THR A 608 -12.35 31.40 -30.51
C THR A 608 -12.24 31.16 -29.02
N LYS A 609 -11.10 30.60 -28.55
CA LYS A 609 -10.82 30.45 -27.12
C LYS A 609 -10.76 31.79 -26.40
N ARG A 610 -10.09 32.79 -26.99
CA ARG A 610 -10.02 34.14 -26.42
C ARG A 610 -11.38 34.85 -26.41
N LEU A 611 -12.20 34.62 -27.43
CA LEU A 611 -13.56 35.16 -27.51
C LEU A 611 -14.47 34.49 -26.48
N MET A 612 -14.37 33.17 -26.28
CA MET A 612 -15.05 32.46 -25.20
C MET A 612 -14.58 32.92 -23.82
N GLU A 613 -13.26 33.08 -23.59
CA GLU A 613 -12.74 33.60 -22.32
C GLU A 613 -13.25 35.02 -22.03
N LEU A 614 -13.32 35.89 -23.04
CA LEU A 614 -13.85 37.25 -22.90
C LEU A 614 -15.36 37.26 -22.68
N LEU A 615 -16.12 36.37 -23.32
CA LEU A 615 -17.55 36.19 -23.05
C LEU A 615 -17.79 35.64 -21.64
N SER A 616 -17.01 34.65 -21.21
CA SER A 616 -17.08 34.11 -19.85
C SER A 616 -16.75 35.16 -18.79
N LEU A 617 -15.71 35.99 -19.01
CA LEU A 617 -15.37 37.11 -18.12
C LEU A 617 -16.45 38.21 -18.13
N SER A 618 -17.11 38.44 -19.26
CA SER A 618 -18.21 39.41 -19.34
C SER A 618 -19.51 38.93 -18.68
N ILE A 619 -19.72 37.62 -18.56
CA ILE A 619 -20.87 37.03 -17.85
C ILE A 619 -20.65 37.06 -16.32
N HIS A 620 -19.40 37.03 -15.85
CA HIS A 620 -19.08 37.03 -14.41
C HIS A 620 -18.87 38.44 -13.81
N ASN A 621 -18.89 39.50 -14.63
CA ASN A 621 -18.72 40.91 -14.18
C ASN A 621 -20.05 41.71 -14.15
N THR A 622 -21.21 41.06 -14.13
CA THR A 622 -22.43 41.74 -13.68
C THR A 622 -22.43 41.78 -12.16
N ASP A 623 -21.92 42.87 -11.59
CA ASP A 623 -21.96 43.17 -10.15
C ASP A 623 -23.42 43.11 -9.62
N PRO A 624 -23.66 42.47 -8.46
CA PRO A 624 -24.96 42.45 -7.79
C PRO A 624 -25.23 43.69 -6.91
N GLU A 625 -24.55 44.83 -7.12
CA GLU A 625 -24.65 45.98 -6.19
C GLU A 625 -25.74 47.03 -6.50
N GLU A 626 -26.59 46.86 -7.52
CA GLU A 626 -27.68 47.82 -7.82
C GLU A 626 -29.09 47.42 -7.33
N GLU A 627 -29.25 46.37 -6.52
CA GLU A 627 -30.56 45.99 -5.93
C GLU A 627 -30.77 46.45 -4.46
N GLY A 628 -29.84 47.21 -3.87
CA GLY A 628 -29.90 47.61 -2.45
C GLY A 628 -30.53 48.97 -2.12
N GLU A 629 -30.82 49.85 -3.09
CA GLU A 629 -31.19 51.27 -2.79
C GLU A 629 -32.55 51.74 -3.34
N ARG A 630 -33.54 50.85 -3.52
CA ARG A 630 -34.93 51.27 -3.83
C ARG A 630 -36.00 50.61 -2.97
N GLU A 631 -35.73 50.54 -1.68
CA GLU A 631 -36.78 50.32 -0.68
C GLU A 631 -36.66 51.39 0.41
N TYR A 632 -36.89 52.67 0.03
CA TYR A 632 -37.41 53.76 0.87
C TYR A 632 -37.55 55.03 0.00
N ALA A 633 -38.62 55.10 -0.79
CA ALA A 633 -39.29 56.34 -1.23
C ALA A 633 -40.69 55.99 -1.75
#